data_AF-A0A2J8M2D7-F1
#
_entry.id   AF-A0A2J8M2D7-F1
#
_cell.length_a   1.000
_cell.length_b   1.000
_cell.length_c   1.000
_cell.angle_alpha   90.00
_cell.angle_beta   90.00
_cell.angle_gamma   90.00
#
_symmetry.space_group_name_H-M   'P 1'
#
loop_
_entity.id
_entity.type
_entity.pdbx_description
1 polymer ?
#
loop_
_entity_poly.entity_id
_entity_poly.type
_entity_poly.pdbx_seq_one_letter_code
_entity_poly.pdbx_strand_id
1 'polypeptide(L)'
;MHSWKVSGPAQNQMQVPSGYGLHHQNYIAPSGHYSQGPGKMTSLPLDTQCGDYYSALYTVPTQNVTPNTVNQQPGAQQLYSRGPPAPHIVRSTLGSFQGAASSASHLHTSASQPYSSFVNHYNSPAMYSASSSVASQGFPSTCGHYAMSTVSNAAYPSVSYPSLPAGDTYGQMFTSQNAPTVRPVKDNSFSGQNTAISHPSPLPPPPSQQHHQQQSLSGYNTLTWSSPGLPSTQDNLIRNHTGSLAVANNNPTITDSLSCPVMQNVQPPKSSPVVSTVLSGSSVSSSTRTPLTANHPVEPVTSVTQPSELLQQKGVDSSSTTSSASPMPNSYDALEGGSYPDMLSSSASSPAPDPAPEPDPASAPAPASAAAPVIPQPSKMAKPFGYGYPTLQPGYQNATAPLISGVQPSNPVYSGFQQYPQQYPGVNQLSSSIGGLSLQSSPQPESLRPVNLTQERNILPMTPVWAPVPNLNADLKKLNCSPDSFRCTLTNIPQTQALLNKAKLPLGLLLHPFRDLTQLPVITSNTIVRCRSCRTYINPFVSFIDQRRWKCNLCYRVNDVPEEFMYNPLTRSYGEPHKRPEVQNSTVEFIASSDYMLRPPQPAVYLFVLDVSHNAVEAGYLTILCQSLLENLDKLPGDSRTRIGFMTFDSTIHFYNLQEGLSQPQMLIVSDIDDVFLPTPDSLLVNLYESKELIKDLLNALPNMFTNTRETHSALGPALQAAFKLMSPTGGRVSVFQTQLPSLGAGLLQSREDPNQRSSTKVVQHLGPATDFYKKLALDCSGQQTAVDLFLLSSQYSDLASLACMSKYSAGCIYYYPSFHYTHNPSQAEKLQKDLKRYLTRKIGFEAVMRIRCTKGLSMHTFHGNFFVRSTDLLSLANINPDAGFAVQLSIEESLTDTSLVCFQTALLYTSSKGERRIRVHTLCLPVVSSLADVYAGVDVQAAICLLANMAVDRSVSSSLSDARDALVNAVVDSLSAYGSTVSNLQHSALMAPSSLKLFPLYVLALLKQKAFRTGTSTRLDDRVYAMCQIKSQPLVHLMKMIHPNLYRIDRLTDEGAVHVNDRVVPQPPLQKLSAEKLTREGAFLMDCGSVFYIWVGKGCDNNFIEDVLGYTNFASIPQKMTHLPELDTLSSERARSFITWLRDSRPLSPILHIVKDESPAKAEFFQHLIEDRTEAAFSYYEFLLHVQQQICK
;
A
#
# COMPACT_ATOMS: atom_id res chain seq x y z
N MET A 1 -28.48 17.94 65.10
CA MET A 1 -28.60 17.37 66.46
C MET A 1 -27.57 16.27 66.65
N HIS A 2 -27.30 15.86 67.88
CA HIS A 2 -26.59 14.62 68.22
C HIS A 2 -27.43 13.37 67.78
N SER A 3 -26.96 12.11 67.79
CA SER A 3 -25.73 11.54 68.38
C SER A 3 -25.36 10.15 67.81
N TRP A 4 -24.06 9.83 67.84
CA TRP A 4 -23.43 8.57 68.30
C TRP A 4 -23.89 7.14 67.85
N LYS A 5 -22.90 6.36 67.36
CA LYS A 5 -22.53 4.96 67.76
C LYS A 5 -23.52 3.79 67.43
N VAL A 6 -23.15 2.50 67.38
CA VAL A 6 -21.87 1.72 67.30
C VAL A 6 -22.18 0.27 66.82
N SER A 7 -21.23 -0.38 66.12
CA SER A 7 -21.04 -1.85 65.87
C SER A 7 -22.20 -2.78 65.44
N GLY A 8 -21.88 -3.75 64.56
CA GLY A 8 -22.66 -4.97 64.30
C GLY A 8 -22.26 -6.13 65.25
N PRO A 9 -22.27 -7.42 64.85
CA PRO A 9 -22.47 -7.98 63.49
C PRO A 9 -23.32 -9.29 63.39
N ALA A 10 -23.27 -9.92 62.20
CA ALA A 10 -23.35 -11.38 61.92
C ALA A 10 -24.69 -12.14 61.68
N GLN A 11 -24.72 -12.80 60.50
CA GLN A 11 -25.21 -14.14 60.14
C GLN A 11 -26.72 -14.54 60.17
N ASN A 12 -27.17 -14.97 58.96
CA ASN A 12 -28.02 -16.11 58.61
C ASN A 12 -29.31 -16.43 59.41
N GLN A 13 -30.47 -16.41 58.73
CA GLN A 13 -31.19 -17.65 58.34
C GLN A 13 -32.27 -17.43 57.25
N MET A 14 -33.15 -18.41 57.03
CA MET A 14 -33.93 -18.69 55.80
C MET A 14 -35.42 -18.97 56.11
N GLN A 15 -36.31 -18.99 55.09
CA GLN A 15 -37.76 -19.40 55.10
C GLN A 15 -38.74 -18.32 55.66
N VAL A 16 -39.60 -17.65 54.86
CA VAL A 16 -40.92 -18.10 54.30
C VAL A 16 -41.80 -18.80 55.36
N PRO A 17 -42.96 -18.25 55.82
CA PRO A 17 -44.20 -18.31 55.01
C PRO A 17 -45.33 -17.25 55.19
N SER A 18 -46.13 -17.09 54.12
CA SER A 18 -47.60 -16.95 53.97
C SER A 18 -48.56 -16.40 55.07
N GLY A 19 -49.44 -15.45 54.67
CA GLY A 19 -50.91 -15.70 54.69
C GLY A 19 -51.90 -14.64 55.26
N TYR A 20 -52.98 -14.38 54.50
CA TYR A 20 -54.29 -13.76 54.86
C TYR A 20 -54.35 -12.26 55.30
N GLY A 21 -55.40 -11.46 54.99
CA GLY A 21 -56.55 -11.69 54.08
C GLY A 21 -57.65 -10.59 54.10
N LEU A 22 -58.55 -10.66 53.08
CA LEU A 22 -59.90 -10.04 52.84
C LEU A 22 -59.95 -8.79 51.92
N HIS A 23 -60.50 -8.82 50.69
CA HIS A 23 -61.93 -8.87 50.21
C HIS A 23 -62.70 -7.52 50.29
N HIS A 24 -63.58 -7.12 49.34
CA HIS A 24 -64.49 -7.90 48.45
C HIS A 24 -64.97 -7.14 47.16
N GLN A 25 -65.23 -7.87 46.05
CA GLN A 25 -66.32 -7.71 45.03
C GLN A 25 -66.44 -6.42 44.14
N ASN A 26 -67.07 -6.36 42.94
CA ASN A 26 -67.64 -7.27 41.90
C ASN A 26 -68.06 -6.39 40.67
N TYR A 27 -68.37 -6.78 39.42
CA TYR A 27 -68.25 -8.00 38.55
C TYR A 27 -68.05 -7.47 37.08
N ILE A 28 -68.52 -7.90 35.88
CA ILE A 28 -69.41 -8.93 35.26
C ILE A 28 -68.77 -9.30 33.87
N ALA A 29 -69.05 -10.47 33.26
CA ALA A 29 -68.69 -10.79 31.86
C ALA A 29 -69.67 -11.81 31.18
N PRO A 30 -69.68 -11.92 29.83
CA PRO A 30 -70.09 -13.13 29.07
C PRO A 30 -68.98 -13.60 28.09
N SER A 31 -68.52 -14.87 28.02
CA SER A 31 -69.14 -16.13 27.54
C SER A 31 -69.45 -16.16 26.02
N GLY A 32 -69.13 -17.18 25.22
CA GLY A 32 -68.47 -18.50 25.42
C GLY A 32 -69.15 -19.61 24.56
N HIS A 33 -68.51 -20.76 24.27
CA HIS A 33 -69.16 -22.07 23.95
C HIS A 33 -68.14 -23.22 23.66
N TYR A 34 -68.61 -24.47 23.63
CA TYR A 34 -67.86 -25.76 23.54
C TYR A 34 -68.69 -26.82 22.78
N SER A 35 -68.08 -27.81 22.09
CA SER A 35 -68.73 -29.09 21.70
C SER A 35 -67.77 -30.19 21.21
N GLN A 36 -68.29 -31.43 21.10
CA GLN A 36 -67.60 -32.74 21.01
C GLN A 36 -67.27 -33.22 19.58
N GLY A 37 -66.48 -34.31 19.44
CA GLY A 37 -66.67 -35.31 18.37
C GLY A 37 -65.41 -35.80 17.60
N PRO A 38 -65.23 -37.13 17.37
CA PRO A 38 -64.11 -37.68 16.57
C PRO A 38 -64.50 -38.16 15.16
N GLY A 39 -63.53 -38.20 14.23
CA GLY A 39 -63.71 -38.71 12.84
C GLY A 39 -62.39 -39.05 12.13
N LYS A 40 -62.45 -39.77 10.98
CA LYS A 40 -61.28 -40.26 10.22
C LYS A 40 -61.21 -39.70 8.78
N MET A 41 -59.98 -39.76 8.22
CA MET A 41 -59.63 -40.15 6.83
C MET A 41 -59.54 -39.09 5.70
N THR A 42 -58.33 -39.02 5.10
CA THR A 42 -57.97 -38.75 3.68
C THR A 42 -58.51 -37.53 2.92
N SER A 43 -57.60 -36.64 2.50
CA SER A 43 -57.23 -36.43 1.06
C SER A 43 -56.05 -35.45 0.87
N LEU A 44 -55.56 -35.33 -0.36
CA LEU A 44 -54.44 -34.50 -0.89
C LEU A 44 -55.01 -33.52 -1.97
N PRO A 45 -54.24 -32.57 -2.55
CA PRO A 45 -53.15 -31.71 -2.06
C PRO A 45 -53.27 -30.22 -2.53
N LEU A 46 -52.14 -29.47 -2.48
CA LEU A 46 -51.70 -28.30 -3.28
C LEU A 46 -51.65 -26.87 -2.65
N ASP A 47 -50.58 -26.17 -3.07
CA ASP A 47 -50.28 -24.73 -3.16
C ASP A 47 -50.06 -23.79 -1.94
N THR A 48 -48.76 -23.53 -1.71
CA THR A 48 -48.09 -22.23 -1.44
C THR A 48 -48.75 -21.14 -0.58
N GLN A 49 -48.14 -20.83 0.58
CA GLN A 49 -47.20 -19.68 0.72
C GLN A 49 -46.47 -19.63 2.10
N CYS A 50 -45.33 -18.93 2.10
CA CYS A 50 -44.50 -18.36 3.19
C CYS A 50 -44.77 -18.68 4.69
N GLY A 51 -43.70 -19.02 5.43
CA GLY A 51 -43.63 -18.98 6.90
C GLY A 51 -42.26 -19.46 7.45
N ASP A 52 -41.75 -18.81 8.50
CA ASP A 52 -40.41 -19.06 9.08
C ASP A 52 -40.29 -20.35 9.94
N TYR A 53 -39.08 -20.93 10.06
CA TYR A 53 -38.29 -21.02 11.31
C TYR A 53 -36.96 -21.82 11.16
N TYR A 54 -36.24 -22.00 12.28
CA TYR A 54 -34.82 -22.38 12.40
C TYR A 54 -34.46 -23.88 12.23
N SER A 55 -33.21 -24.10 11.77
CA SER A 55 -32.26 -25.19 12.11
C SER A 55 -32.58 -26.68 11.88
N ALA A 56 -31.71 -27.32 11.08
CA ALA A 56 -31.29 -28.71 11.25
C ALA A 56 -29.76 -28.83 10.99
N LEU A 57 -29.10 -29.85 11.55
CA LEU A 57 -27.65 -30.05 11.43
C LEU A 57 -27.30 -30.85 10.16
N TYR A 58 -26.09 -30.64 9.61
CA TYR A 58 -25.50 -31.52 8.60
C TYR A 58 -24.25 -32.25 9.12
N THR A 59 -24.29 -33.58 9.03
CA THR A 59 -23.21 -34.48 9.41
C THR A 59 -22.25 -34.69 8.24
N VAL A 60 -20.95 -34.73 8.49
CA VAL A 60 -19.92 -34.99 7.47
C VAL A 60 -19.85 -36.48 7.12
N PRO A 61 -20.00 -36.89 5.85
CA PRO A 61 -19.69 -38.26 5.42
C PRO A 61 -18.19 -38.41 5.17
N THR A 62 -17.55 -39.34 5.87
CA THR A 62 -16.18 -39.79 5.57
C THR A 62 -16.17 -40.72 4.36
N GLN A 63 -15.29 -40.50 3.39
CA GLN A 63 -14.89 -41.51 2.41
C GLN A 63 -13.37 -41.68 2.37
N ASN A 64 -12.93 -42.87 1.97
CA ASN A 64 -11.55 -43.34 2.13
C ASN A 64 -11.24 -44.38 1.03
N VAL A 65 -9.97 -44.49 0.65
CA VAL A 65 -9.37 -45.59 -0.17
C VAL A 65 -9.67 -45.61 -1.70
N THR A 66 -8.63 -45.27 -2.46
CA THR A 66 -8.19 -45.68 -3.83
C THR A 66 -9.14 -46.35 -4.86
N PRO A 67 -9.11 -45.91 -6.14
CA PRO A 67 -9.63 -46.69 -7.28
C PRO A 67 -8.61 -47.70 -7.83
N ASN A 68 -9.07 -48.76 -8.48
CA ASN A 68 -8.22 -49.64 -9.31
C ASN A 68 -9.00 -50.24 -10.50
N THR A 69 -8.49 -49.99 -11.72
CA THR A 69 -8.61 -50.83 -12.95
C THR A 69 -9.96 -51.35 -13.50
N VAL A 70 -10.21 -51.01 -14.79
CA VAL A 70 -10.51 -51.92 -15.93
C VAL A 70 -11.98 -52.15 -16.43
N ASN A 71 -12.24 -51.58 -17.63
CA ASN A 71 -12.95 -52.09 -18.83
C ASN A 71 -14.50 -52.19 -19.02
N GLN A 72 -14.83 -52.07 -20.32
CA GLN A 72 -15.93 -52.66 -21.11
C GLN A 72 -17.32 -51.98 -21.24
N GLN A 73 -17.39 -51.17 -22.33
CA GLN A 73 -18.46 -51.07 -23.35
C GLN A 73 -18.95 -52.45 -23.91
N PRO A 74 -19.96 -52.53 -24.83
CA PRO A 74 -20.94 -51.52 -25.32
C PRO A 74 -22.40 -52.04 -25.56
N GLY A 75 -23.31 -51.13 -25.95
CA GLY A 75 -24.44 -51.42 -26.87
C GLY A 75 -25.89 -51.37 -26.31
N ALA A 76 -26.95 -51.18 -27.12
CA ALA A 76 -27.00 -50.77 -28.54
C ALA A 76 -28.41 -50.27 -29.00
N GLN A 77 -28.43 -49.15 -29.75
CA GLN A 77 -29.29 -48.79 -30.91
C GLN A 77 -30.85 -48.69 -30.84
N GLN A 78 -31.36 -47.94 -31.87
CA GLN A 78 -32.71 -47.94 -32.50
C GLN A 78 -33.81 -46.98 -31.97
N LEU A 79 -34.66 -46.36 -32.82
CA LEU A 79 -34.49 -45.79 -34.19
C LEU A 79 -35.74 -44.93 -34.59
N TYR A 80 -35.56 -43.68 -35.09
CA TYR A 80 -36.47 -42.93 -36.03
C TYR A 80 -37.91 -42.56 -35.52
N SER A 81 -38.70 -41.59 -36.05
CA SER A 81 -38.51 -40.43 -36.97
C SER A 81 -39.76 -39.49 -37.01
N ARG A 82 -39.63 -38.31 -37.68
CA ARG A 82 -40.66 -37.37 -38.22
C ARG A 82 -41.37 -36.34 -37.29
N GLY A 83 -41.30 -35.06 -37.72
CA GLY A 83 -42.41 -34.08 -37.73
C GLY A 83 -42.69 -33.68 -39.20
N PRO A 84 -43.09 -32.45 -39.59
CA PRO A 84 -43.75 -31.32 -38.89
C PRO A 84 -45.20 -31.10 -39.46
N PRO A 85 -45.92 -29.93 -39.36
CA PRO A 85 -45.61 -28.62 -40.00
C PRO A 85 -46.09 -27.33 -39.24
N ALA A 86 -46.06 -26.16 -39.90
CA ALA A 86 -46.58 -24.82 -39.49
C ALA A 86 -47.76 -24.40 -40.45
N PRO A 87 -48.20 -23.12 -40.70
CA PRO A 87 -47.78 -21.76 -40.24
C PRO A 87 -48.97 -20.73 -40.00
N HIS A 88 -48.78 -19.44 -40.36
CA HIS A 88 -49.67 -18.22 -40.32
C HIS A 88 -49.69 -17.44 -38.98
N ILE A 89 -49.40 -16.13 -38.84
CA ILE A 89 -49.42 -14.86 -39.65
C ILE A 89 -50.76 -14.11 -39.68
N VAL A 90 -50.84 -12.92 -39.03
CA VAL A 90 -51.36 -11.60 -39.53
C VAL A 90 -51.19 -10.51 -38.43
N ARG A 91 -51.38 -9.22 -38.79
CA ARG A 91 -50.89 -7.98 -38.12
C ARG A 91 -52.02 -6.94 -37.95
N SER A 92 -52.06 -6.19 -36.83
CA SER A 92 -52.64 -4.81 -36.69
C SER A 92 -52.57 -4.32 -35.22
N THR A 93 -52.90 -3.05 -34.88
CA THR A 93 -52.07 -1.82 -35.00
C THR A 93 -52.76 -0.63 -34.31
N LEU A 94 -51.99 0.16 -33.54
CA LEU A 94 -52.22 1.58 -33.18
C LEU A 94 -53.40 1.94 -32.23
N GLY A 95 -53.21 2.98 -31.41
CA GLY A 95 -54.26 3.59 -30.57
C GLY A 95 -53.73 4.36 -29.35
N SER A 96 -53.54 5.67 -29.47
CA SER A 96 -53.11 6.58 -28.38
C SER A 96 -54.16 7.65 -28.10
N PHE A 97 -54.27 8.18 -26.87
CA PHE A 97 -54.59 9.62 -26.64
C PHE A 97 -54.22 10.09 -25.22
N GLN A 98 -54.31 11.41 -24.97
CA GLN A 98 -53.83 12.16 -23.80
C GLN A 98 -54.97 12.90 -23.07
N GLY A 99 -54.70 13.37 -21.84
CA GLY A 99 -55.54 14.29 -21.05
C GLY A 99 -55.52 13.93 -19.56
N ALA A 100 -54.92 14.64 -18.58
CA ALA A 100 -54.46 16.03 -18.40
C ALA A 100 -55.51 17.01 -17.81
N ALA A 101 -55.04 17.88 -16.90
CA ALA A 101 -55.76 18.80 -16.00
C ALA A 101 -56.67 18.11 -14.93
N SER A 102 -56.63 18.34 -13.61
CA SER A 102 -56.17 19.40 -12.68
C SER A 102 -57.22 20.46 -12.28
N SER A 103 -57.57 20.53 -10.98
CA SER A 103 -57.72 21.78 -10.19
C SER A 103 -58.17 21.53 -8.73
N ALA A 104 -57.64 22.39 -7.83
CA ALA A 104 -58.24 23.09 -6.67
C ALA A 104 -59.63 22.69 -6.09
N SER A 105 -60.00 23.00 -4.82
CA SER A 105 -59.30 23.43 -3.57
C SER A 105 -60.37 23.59 -2.45
N HIS A 106 -59.97 23.89 -1.19
CA HIS A 106 -60.58 24.89 -0.26
C HIS A 106 -60.46 24.57 1.26
N LEU A 107 -60.16 25.62 2.05
CA LEU A 107 -60.73 26.04 3.37
C LEU A 107 -60.84 25.05 4.57
N HIS A 108 -60.59 25.42 5.85
CA HIS A 108 -59.84 26.55 6.44
C HIS A 108 -59.61 26.37 7.98
N THR A 109 -58.56 27.03 8.50
CA THR A 109 -58.27 27.50 9.89
C THR A 109 -59.14 27.14 11.12
N SER A 110 -58.50 26.70 12.21
CA SER A 110 -58.55 27.35 13.56
C SER A 110 -57.63 26.65 14.60
N ALA A 111 -57.31 27.21 15.77
CA ALA A 111 -56.40 28.34 16.05
C ALA A 111 -56.32 28.60 17.59
N SER A 112 -55.14 28.49 18.24
CA SER A 112 -54.91 29.02 19.61
C SER A 112 -53.42 29.06 20.05
N GLN A 113 -53.01 30.17 20.66
CA GLN A 113 -51.78 30.45 21.44
C GLN A 113 -52.21 31.24 22.73
N PRO A 114 -51.39 31.81 23.66
CA PRO A 114 -49.96 32.25 23.58
C PRO A 114 -49.07 32.21 24.88
N TYR A 115 -47.84 32.78 24.78
CA TYR A 115 -47.00 33.44 25.84
C TYR A 115 -46.35 32.61 26.98
N SER A 116 -45.22 33.01 27.64
CA SER A 116 -44.24 34.13 27.43
C SER A 116 -42.89 33.96 28.19
N SER A 117 -41.76 34.22 27.49
CA SER A 117 -40.46 34.87 27.85
C SER A 117 -39.82 34.92 29.27
N PHE A 118 -38.48 35.15 29.27
CA PHE A 118 -37.55 35.71 30.30
C PHE A 118 -36.64 34.74 31.12
N VAL A 119 -35.49 35.14 31.72
CA VAL A 119 -34.24 35.77 31.16
C VAL A 119 -33.08 35.85 32.20
N ASN A 120 -31.82 35.74 31.73
CA ASN A 120 -30.49 36.14 32.30
C ASN A 120 -29.91 35.65 33.67
N HIS A 121 -28.68 35.09 33.55
CA HIS A 121 -27.42 35.35 34.31
C HIS A 121 -27.09 34.83 35.75
N TYR A 122 -25.85 34.29 35.81
CA TYR A 122 -24.78 34.36 36.85
C TYR A 122 -24.71 33.42 38.09
N ASN A 123 -23.46 32.95 38.29
CA ASN A 123 -22.75 32.49 39.51
C ASN A 123 -22.98 31.10 40.15
N SER A 124 -21.84 30.47 40.49
CA SER A 124 -21.67 29.27 41.32
C SER A 124 -21.50 29.64 42.81
N PRO A 125 -21.51 28.65 43.74
CA PRO A 125 -20.28 28.47 44.55
C PRO A 125 -19.91 27.02 44.98
N ALA A 126 -18.58 26.82 45.05
CA ALA A 126 -17.73 25.96 45.89
C ALA A 126 -18.23 24.82 46.83
N MET A 127 -17.43 23.73 46.81
CA MET A 127 -16.87 22.93 47.94
C MET A 127 -17.78 22.11 48.91
N TYR A 128 -17.45 20.82 49.09
CA TYR A 128 -16.65 20.32 50.24
C TYR A 128 -16.17 18.85 50.03
N SER A 129 -15.36 18.30 50.96
CA SER A 129 -14.48 17.13 50.74
C SER A 129 -14.29 16.17 51.95
N ALA A 130 -13.93 14.91 51.68
CA ALA A 130 -13.34 13.88 52.59
C ALA A 130 -12.86 12.68 51.71
N SER A 131 -11.64 12.10 51.80
CA SER A 131 -10.94 11.40 52.91
C SER A 131 -11.41 9.94 53.13
N SER A 132 -10.57 8.89 53.31
CA SER A 132 -9.08 8.80 53.38
C SER A 132 -8.53 7.35 53.41
N SER A 133 -7.32 7.12 52.84
CA SER A 133 -6.21 6.19 53.26
C SER A 133 -6.52 4.70 53.62
N VAL A 134 -5.59 3.75 53.87
CA VAL A 134 -4.11 3.61 54.02
C VAL A 134 -3.71 2.27 53.26
N ALA A 135 -2.50 1.73 53.07
CA ALA A 135 -1.09 1.93 53.49
C ALA A 135 -0.10 1.27 52.47
N SER A 136 1.03 0.67 52.91
CA SER A 136 2.39 1.24 52.79
C SER A 136 3.49 0.13 52.80
N GLN A 137 4.79 0.51 52.81
CA GLN A 137 6.02 -0.33 52.84
C GLN A 137 6.38 -1.07 51.52
N GLY A 138 7.65 -1.23 51.08
CA GLY A 138 8.95 -0.73 51.59
C GLY A 138 10.12 -0.92 50.58
N PHE A 139 11.25 -0.22 50.78
CA PHE A 139 12.47 -0.13 49.94
C PHE A 139 13.52 -1.26 50.24
N PRO A 140 14.78 -1.34 49.70
CA PRO A 140 15.57 -0.43 48.81
C PRO A 140 16.47 -1.08 47.70
N SER A 141 17.30 -0.25 47.04
CA SER A 141 18.61 -0.55 46.38
C SER A 141 18.62 -1.29 45.02
N THR A 142 19.62 -1.13 44.12
CA THR A 142 20.89 -0.34 44.11
C THR A 142 21.27 0.13 42.68
N CYS A 143 22.25 1.03 42.54
CA CYS A 143 22.75 1.57 41.25
C CYS A 143 23.99 0.82 40.69
N GLY A 144 24.25 0.90 39.38
CA GLY A 144 25.47 0.38 38.73
C GLY A 144 25.60 0.72 37.23
N HIS A 145 26.81 1.06 36.79
CA HIS A 145 27.19 1.56 35.45
C HIS A 145 28.47 0.81 34.96
N TYR A 146 29.00 0.84 33.73
CA TYR A 146 28.80 1.50 32.41
C TYR A 146 29.44 0.53 31.35
N ALA A 147 29.41 0.67 30.01
CA ALA A 147 28.69 1.42 28.97
C ALA A 147 29.05 0.77 27.59
N MET A 148 28.46 1.20 26.47
CA MET A 148 29.08 0.99 25.14
C MET A 148 28.71 2.05 24.08
N SER A 149 29.37 1.98 22.91
CA SER A 149 29.65 3.11 22.02
C SER A 149 28.57 3.51 21.01
N THR A 150 28.77 4.69 20.41
CA THR A 150 27.82 5.45 19.58
C THR A 150 27.94 5.20 18.08
N VAL A 151 26.81 5.41 17.37
CA VAL A 151 26.75 5.87 15.98
C VAL A 151 25.81 7.09 15.93
N SER A 152 26.13 8.09 15.11
CA SER A 152 25.68 9.46 15.28
C SER A 152 24.23 9.74 14.85
N ASN A 153 23.52 10.53 15.67
CA ASN A 153 22.36 11.35 15.28
C ASN A 153 22.68 12.80 15.64
N ALA A 154 22.31 13.75 14.77
CA ALA A 154 22.49 15.18 15.03
C ALA A 154 21.24 15.80 15.68
N ALA A 155 21.44 16.68 16.65
CA ALA A 155 20.40 17.46 17.31
C ALA A 155 20.87 18.91 17.52
N TYR A 156 19.96 19.88 17.43
CA TYR A 156 20.26 21.30 17.59
C TYR A 156 20.32 21.71 19.08
N PRO A 157 21.19 22.65 19.47
CA PRO A 157 21.25 23.17 20.83
C PRO A 157 20.21 24.27 21.08
N SER A 158 19.65 24.31 22.29
CA SER A 158 18.79 25.37 22.80
C SER A 158 19.56 26.28 23.77
N VAL A 159 19.35 27.60 23.70
CA VAL A 159 19.93 28.59 24.63
C VAL A 159 18.85 29.57 25.08
N SER A 160 18.85 29.91 26.37
CA SER A 160 17.89 30.81 27.05
C SER A 160 18.62 32.05 27.59
N TYR A 161 17.94 33.21 27.71
CA TYR A 161 18.19 34.32 28.66
C TYR A 161 17.04 35.38 28.51
N PRO A 162 17.03 36.57 29.17
CA PRO A 162 16.17 36.87 30.33
C PRO A 162 15.03 37.86 30.01
N SER A 163 14.30 38.33 31.04
CA SER A 163 13.00 39.04 30.92
C SER A 163 12.94 40.44 31.59
N LEU A 164 11.81 41.15 31.33
CA LEU A 164 11.34 42.46 31.86
C LEU A 164 11.81 43.74 31.13
N PRO A 165 11.03 44.86 31.15
CA PRO A 165 9.60 45.05 31.44
C PRO A 165 8.82 45.77 30.28
N ALA A 166 7.57 46.21 30.53
CA ALA A 166 6.62 46.74 29.53
C ALA A 166 6.48 48.29 29.50
N GLY A 167 5.78 48.83 28.49
CA GLY A 167 5.36 50.24 28.36
C GLY A 167 4.42 50.47 27.16
N ASP A 168 3.51 51.44 27.25
CA ASP A 168 2.28 51.51 26.44
C ASP A 168 2.14 52.72 25.46
N THR A 169 1.28 52.52 24.44
CA THR A 169 0.34 53.49 23.82
C THR A 169 0.74 54.64 22.86
N TYR A 170 -0.14 54.82 21.85
CA TYR A 170 -0.56 56.03 21.10
C TYR A 170 0.48 56.88 20.30
N GLY A 171 0.11 57.26 19.05
CA GLY A 171 0.80 58.33 18.31
C GLY A 171 0.41 58.46 16.82
N GLN A 172 0.38 59.69 16.30
CA GLN A 172 0.15 60.10 14.89
C GLN A 172 0.85 61.48 14.66
N MET A 173 0.92 62.15 13.49
CA MET A 173 0.29 61.98 12.16
C MET A 173 1.07 62.79 11.07
N PHE A 174 0.63 62.65 9.80
CA PHE A 174 0.67 63.66 8.71
C PHE A 174 1.95 63.98 7.87
N THR A 175 1.67 64.21 6.56
CA THR A 175 2.28 65.18 5.60
C THR A 175 3.70 65.05 4.99
N SER A 176 3.78 64.37 3.83
CA SER A 176 3.93 64.93 2.44
C SER A 176 5.15 65.76 1.93
N GLN A 177 5.33 65.68 0.59
CA GLN A 177 6.20 66.46 -0.35
C GLN A 177 7.64 65.91 -0.55
N ASN A 178 8.31 65.99 -1.72
CA ASN A 178 8.19 66.89 -2.88
C ASN A 178 8.40 66.20 -4.27
N ALA A 179 8.26 66.95 -5.38
CA ALA A 179 8.58 66.56 -6.78
C ALA A 179 9.37 67.69 -7.51
N PRO A 180 9.83 67.53 -8.78
CA PRO A 180 9.32 68.43 -9.84
C PRO A 180 9.40 67.99 -11.34
N THR A 181 8.37 68.36 -12.13
CA THR A 181 8.39 68.67 -13.61
C THR A 181 8.80 67.57 -14.62
N VAL A 182 8.36 67.53 -15.90
CA VAL A 182 7.95 68.57 -16.89
C VAL A 182 6.56 68.28 -17.54
N ARG A 183 6.06 69.21 -18.36
CA ARG A 183 4.69 69.40 -18.93
C ARG A 183 4.71 69.46 -20.48
N PRO A 184 3.58 69.62 -21.21
CA PRO A 184 2.16 69.31 -20.93
C PRO A 184 1.45 68.61 -22.14
N VAL A 185 0.11 68.73 -22.23
CA VAL A 185 -0.83 68.34 -23.33
C VAL A 185 -1.38 66.90 -23.19
N LYS A 186 -2.69 66.67 -23.01
CA LYS A 186 -3.81 67.62 -22.78
C LYS A 186 -5.04 67.01 -22.06
N ASP A 187 -6.00 67.88 -21.74
CA ASP A 187 -7.33 67.64 -21.15
C ASP A 187 -8.39 67.28 -22.22
N ASN A 188 -9.60 66.75 -21.91
CA ASN A 188 -10.23 66.50 -20.60
C ASN A 188 -11.32 65.39 -20.68
N SER A 189 -11.95 65.05 -19.55
CA SER A 189 -13.01 64.03 -19.39
C SER A 189 -14.45 64.58 -19.28
N PHE A 190 -15.47 63.72 -19.51
CA PHE A 190 -16.66 63.45 -18.63
C PHE A 190 -17.93 62.89 -19.35
N SER A 191 -18.73 62.20 -18.55
CA SER A 191 -20.03 61.50 -18.75
C SER A 191 -21.22 62.24 -19.40
N GLY A 192 -22.20 61.49 -19.96
CA GLY A 192 -23.56 62.01 -20.24
C GLY A 192 -24.59 61.01 -20.83
N GLN A 193 -25.83 61.01 -20.32
CA GLN A 193 -26.91 60.01 -20.49
C GLN A 193 -27.75 60.04 -21.79
N ASN A 194 -28.32 58.87 -22.13
CA ASN A 194 -29.69 58.56 -22.65
C ASN A 194 -30.42 59.42 -23.73
N THR A 195 -30.82 58.75 -24.83
CA THR A 195 -32.15 58.77 -25.51
C THR A 195 -32.11 57.68 -26.60
N ALA A 196 -32.98 56.66 -26.72
CA ALA A 196 -34.45 56.49 -26.67
C ALA A 196 -35.15 56.60 -28.04
N ILE A 197 -36.07 55.63 -28.29
CA ILE A 197 -36.85 55.31 -29.52
C ILE A 197 -36.04 54.45 -30.53
N SER A 198 -36.56 53.40 -31.21
CA SER A 198 -37.94 52.89 -31.42
C SER A 198 -38.11 51.35 -31.20
N HIS A 199 -39.26 50.79 -31.61
CA HIS A 199 -39.73 49.38 -31.55
C HIS A 199 -40.78 49.17 -32.71
N PRO A 200 -41.38 47.98 -33.02
CA PRO A 200 -41.73 46.85 -32.13
C PRO A 200 -41.59 45.39 -32.69
N SER A 201 -41.99 44.43 -31.83
CA SER A 201 -42.03 42.95 -32.01
C SER A 201 -43.43 42.46 -32.53
N PRO A 202 -43.86 41.15 -32.57
CA PRO A 202 -43.71 40.07 -31.55
C PRO A 202 -43.58 38.58 -32.02
N LEU A 203 -43.56 37.67 -31.03
CA LEU A 203 -43.64 36.17 -31.03
C LEU A 203 -45.14 35.68 -31.13
N PRO A 204 -45.58 34.38 -31.04
CA PRO A 204 -44.98 33.16 -30.44
C PRO A 204 -45.13 31.77 -31.22
N PRO A 205 -45.76 30.63 -30.76
CA PRO A 205 -45.02 29.39 -30.41
C PRO A 205 -45.44 28.04 -31.16
N PRO A 206 -45.73 26.82 -30.58
CA PRO A 206 -45.34 25.50 -31.19
C PRO A 206 -46.55 24.52 -31.41
N PRO A 207 -46.51 23.16 -31.25
CA PRO A 207 -45.63 22.05 -31.72
C PRO A 207 -46.38 20.88 -32.49
N SER A 208 -45.62 19.85 -32.94
CA SER A 208 -45.92 18.38 -32.85
C SER A 208 -46.46 17.50 -34.04
N GLN A 209 -46.02 16.22 -34.01
CA GLN A 209 -46.59 14.92 -34.49
C GLN A 209 -46.59 14.41 -35.98
N GLN A 210 -46.07 13.15 -36.08
CA GLN A 210 -46.51 11.94 -36.84
C GLN A 210 -46.19 11.62 -38.34
N HIS A 211 -45.71 10.37 -38.51
CA HIS A 211 -45.90 9.33 -39.56
C HIS A 211 -45.87 9.64 -41.09
N HIS A 212 -44.82 9.16 -41.77
CA HIS A 212 -44.73 7.92 -42.60
C HIS A 212 -43.23 7.70 -42.95
N GLN A 213 -42.59 6.53 -42.98
CA GLN A 213 -42.92 5.13 -43.31
C GLN A 213 -42.88 4.75 -44.81
N GLN A 214 -41.67 4.49 -45.31
CA GLN A 214 -41.23 3.39 -46.21
C GLN A 214 -39.67 3.47 -46.26
N GLN A 215 -38.86 2.40 -46.23
CA GLN A 215 -38.73 1.24 -47.14
C GLN A 215 -38.42 1.65 -48.59
N SER A 216 -37.49 1.02 -49.33
CA SER A 216 -36.44 0.04 -49.00
C SER A 216 -35.55 -0.21 -50.23
N LEU A 217 -34.44 -0.94 -50.06
CA LEU A 217 -33.68 -1.64 -51.12
C LEU A 217 -32.92 -0.79 -52.17
N SER A 218 -31.59 -0.90 -52.06
CA SER A 218 -30.68 -1.39 -53.12
C SER A 218 -30.86 -0.91 -54.58
N GLY A 219 -29.86 -0.18 -55.10
CA GLY A 219 -29.80 0.18 -56.53
C GLY A 219 -28.42 0.65 -56.99
N TYR A 220 -27.57 -0.32 -57.37
CA TYR A 220 -26.40 -0.25 -58.26
C TYR A 220 -25.98 1.06 -58.97
N ASN A 221 -24.65 1.19 -59.08
CA ASN A 221 -23.86 1.60 -60.26
C ASN A 221 -23.58 3.09 -60.59
N THR A 222 -22.27 3.29 -60.82
CA THR A 222 -21.63 4.04 -61.92
C THR A 222 -21.48 5.57 -61.90
N LEU A 223 -20.27 5.94 -62.33
CA LEU A 223 -19.85 7.16 -63.06
C LEU A 223 -19.78 8.49 -62.29
N THR A 224 -18.53 8.85 -62.00
CA THR A 224 -18.01 10.20 -61.87
C THR A 224 -18.44 11.15 -62.99
N TRP A 225 -18.69 12.42 -62.66
CA TRP A 225 -18.30 13.55 -63.52
C TRP A 225 -17.64 14.66 -62.69
N SER A 226 -16.76 15.41 -63.33
CA SER A 226 -15.79 16.35 -62.73
C SER A 226 -16.33 17.75 -62.42
N SER A 227 -15.56 18.51 -61.65
CA SER A 227 -15.72 19.93 -61.31
C SER A 227 -15.62 20.90 -62.50
N PRO A 228 -16.14 22.13 -62.34
CA PRO A 228 -15.50 23.36 -62.82
C PRO A 228 -14.64 24.00 -61.69
N GLY A 229 -13.60 24.79 -61.95
CA GLY A 229 -12.96 25.13 -63.22
C GLY A 229 -11.63 25.88 -62.98
N LEU A 230 -10.75 25.93 -63.98
CA LEU A 230 -9.43 26.60 -63.92
C LEU A 230 -9.51 28.07 -64.39
N PRO A 231 -8.50 28.90 -64.07
CA PRO A 231 -7.39 29.20 -65.01
C PRO A 231 -5.99 29.14 -64.34
N SER A 232 -4.84 29.17 -65.03
CA SER A 232 -4.44 28.90 -66.44
C SER A 232 -2.90 29.05 -66.55
N THR A 233 -2.27 28.52 -67.62
CA THR A 233 -0.84 28.76 -68.02
C THR A 233 0.23 28.25 -67.02
N GLN A 234 1.52 27.98 -67.33
CA GLN A 234 2.34 27.79 -68.56
C GLN A 234 3.65 27.01 -68.13
N ASP A 235 4.50 26.39 -68.95
CA ASP A 235 4.55 26.27 -70.42
C ASP A 235 5.33 25.03 -70.96
N ASN A 236 5.36 24.87 -72.29
CA ASN A 236 6.43 24.42 -73.21
C ASN A 236 7.75 23.79 -72.66
N LEU A 237 8.38 22.73 -73.25
CA LEU A 237 8.16 21.95 -74.50
C LEU A 237 8.96 20.60 -74.56
N ILE A 238 8.46 19.63 -75.37
CA ILE A 238 9.19 18.63 -76.22
C ILE A 238 9.72 17.25 -75.68
N ARG A 239 9.19 16.16 -76.32
CA ARG A 239 9.72 14.78 -76.62
C ARG A 239 10.15 13.82 -75.48
N ASN A 240 9.58 12.59 -75.34
CA ASN A 240 9.60 11.35 -76.18
C ASN A 240 10.88 10.48 -75.95
N HIS A 241 10.90 9.12 -75.94
CA HIS A 241 9.97 8.06 -76.43
C HIS A 241 10.11 6.72 -75.62
N THR A 242 9.04 5.89 -75.58
CA THR A 242 8.97 4.38 -75.50
C THR A 242 9.79 3.57 -74.45
N GLY A 243 9.34 2.45 -73.87
CA GLY A 243 8.09 1.62 -73.92
C GLY A 243 8.20 0.50 -72.84
N SER A 244 7.12 -0.02 -72.21
CA SER A 244 6.15 -1.04 -72.69
C SER A 244 6.77 -2.36 -73.16
N LEU A 245 6.31 -3.59 -72.84
CA LEU A 245 5.25 -4.19 -71.97
C LEU A 245 5.67 -5.70 -71.80
N ALA A 246 5.72 -6.35 -70.63
CA ALA A 246 4.65 -6.95 -69.78
C ALA A 246 4.34 -8.47 -69.99
N VAL A 247 3.96 -9.14 -68.90
CA VAL A 247 3.23 -10.45 -68.78
C VAL A 247 3.90 -11.77 -69.23
N ALA A 248 4.00 -12.72 -68.28
CA ALA A 248 3.53 -14.12 -68.43
C ALA A 248 3.46 -14.85 -67.07
N ASN A 249 2.47 -15.74 -66.90
CA ASN A 249 2.37 -16.68 -65.76
C ASN A 249 3.10 -18.00 -66.10
N ASN A 250 3.55 -18.76 -65.09
CA ASN A 250 2.89 -20.05 -64.74
C ASN A 250 3.53 -20.81 -63.56
N ASN A 251 2.69 -21.64 -62.96
CA ASN A 251 2.94 -22.67 -61.94
C ASN A 251 3.18 -24.05 -62.66
N PRO A 252 3.42 -25.21 -62.01
CA PRO A 252 3.57 -25.50 -60.57
C PRO A 252 4.68 -26.57 -60.22
N THR A 253 4.57 -27.14 -59.00
CA THR A 253 4.76 -28.57 -58.61
C THR A 253 6.13 -29.18 -58.19
N ILE A 254 6.05 -29.88 -57.03
CA ILE A 254 6.58 -31.23 -56.71
C ILE A 254 8.05 -31.41 -56.21
N THR A 255 8.16 -31.68 -54.90
CA THR A 255 9.11 -32.59 -54.19
C THR A 255 10.64 -32.30 -54.24
N ASP A 256 11.50 -32.76 -53.31
CA ASP A 256 11.27 -33.46 -52.03
C ASP A 256 12.37 -33.19 -50.98
N SER A 257 12.07 -33.61 -49.74
CA SER A 257 12.95 -34.24 -48.73
C SER A 257 14.44 -33.86 -48.55
N LEU A 258 14.82 -33.64 -47.28
CA LEU A 258 16.06 -34.12 -46.61
C LEU A 258 17.45 -33.60 -47.10
N SER A 259 18.55 -33.62 -46.32
CA SER A 259 18.76 -33.44 -44.86
C SER A 259 20.26 -33.39 -44.53
N CYS A 260 20.67 -32.58 -43.52
CA CYS A 260 21.87 -32.79 -42.69
C CYS A 260 23.27 -32.63 -43.41
N PRO A 261 24.43 -32.77 -42.70
CA PRO A 261 24.82 -31.89 -41.58
C PRO A 261 26.35 -31.53 -41.45
N VAL A 262 26.67 -30.62 -40.51
CA VAL A 262 27.81 -30.70 -39.52
C VAL A 262 29.30 -30.49 -39.94
N MET A 263 29.91 -29.43 -39.34
CA MET A 263 31.30 -29.27 -38.80
C MET A 263 32.56 -29.37 -39.70
N GLN A 264 33.78 -28.98 -39.28
CA GLN A 264 34.33 -27.90 -38.40
C GLN A 264 35.90 -27.94 -38.42
N ASN A 265 36.60 -26.90 -37.93
CA ASN A 265 38.06 -26.76 -37.73
C ASN A 265 38.86 -26.51 -39.03
N VAL A 266 40.09 -25.95 -39.07
CA VAL A 266 41.24 -25.93 -38.11
C VAL A 266 41.93 -24.53 -38.03
N GLN A 267 42.77 -24.32 -37.00
CA GLN A 267 43.62 -23.14 -36.66
C GLN A 267 45.05 -23.63 -36.28
N PRO A 268 46.10 -22.82 -35.99
CA PRO A 268 46.38 -21.37 -36.17
C PRO A 268 47.70 -21.16 -37.00
N PRO A 269 48.66 -20.19 -36.81
CA PRO A 269 49.35 -19.75 -35.58
C PRO A 269 49.50 -18.19 -35.40
N LYS A 270 50.52 -17.72 -34.65
CA LYS A 270 50.61 -16.39 -33.98
C LYS A 270 51.66 -15.43 -34.58
N SER A 271 51.44 -14.11 -34.46
CA SER A 271 52.39 -13.12 -33.84
C SER A 271 51.91 -11.64 -33.94
N SER A 272 52.55 -10.75 -33.17
CA SER A 272 52.42 -9.27 -33.15
C SER A 272 53.84 -8.66 -33.27
N PRO A 273 54.11 -7.35 -33.59
CA PRO A 273 53.47 -6.16 -32.97
C PRO A 273 53.33 -4.86 -33.83
N VAL A 274 52.73 -3.85 -33.17
CA VAL A 274 52.77 -2.36 -33.31
C VAL A 274 53.73 -1.71 -34.34
N VAL A 275 53.20 -0.78 -35.17
CA VAL A 275 53.62 0.65 -35.39
C VAL A 275 52.71 1.34 -36.46
N SER A 276 52.58 2.67 -36.44
CA SER A 276 51.76 3.52 -37.35
C SER A 276 52.45 3.77 -38.73
N THR A 277 52.04 4.61 -39.72
CA THR A 277 51.20 5.84 -39.86
C THR A 277 50.99 6.07 -41.42
N VAL A 278 50.34 7.06 -42.07
CA VAL A 278 49.59 8.32 -41.80
C VAL A 278 48.76 8.77 -43.05
N LEU A 279 47.60 9.45 -42.89
CA LEU A 279 46.84 10.28 -43.89
C LEU A 279 46.35 9.59 -45.21
N SER A 280 45.45 10.12 -46.05
CA SER A 280 44.83 11.47 -46.27
C SER A 280 43.36 11.34 -46.73
N GLY A 281 42.47 12.36 -46.75
CA GLY A 281 42.53 13.75 -46.26
C GLY A 281 41.45 14.67 -46.91
N SER A 282 41.29 15.89 -46.35
CA SER A 282 40.67 17.12 -46.96
C SER A 282 39.14 17.15 -47.21
N SER A 283 38.42 18.29 -47.16
CA SER A 283 38.66 19.71 -46.77
C SER A 283 37.28 20.35 -46.40
N VAL A 284 37.05 21.58 -45.87
CA VAL A 284 37.56 22.94 -46.17
C VAL A 284 37.37 23.89 -44.95
N SER A 285 38.43 24.67 -44.63
CA SER A 285 38.56 26.05 -44.07
C SER A 285 37.50 26.70 -43.14
N SER A 286 37.80 27.61 -42.19
CA SER A 286 39.02 28.17 -41.50
C SER A 286 38.49 29.17 -40.40
N SER A 287 39.06 30.23 -39.81
CA SER A 287 40.35 30.98 -39.62
C SER A 287 40.02 32.22 -38.74
N THR A 288 40.79 32.91 -37.87
CA THR A 288 42.03 32.79 -37.04
C THR A 288 41.90 33.93 -35.95
N ARG A 289 42.83 34.48 -35.14
CA ARG A 289 44.30 34.46 -34.88
C ARG A 289 44.49 35.01 -33.42
N THR A 290 45.20 34.37 -32.47
CA THR A 290 46.62 34.56 -31.99
C THR A 290 46.99 35.93 -31.35
N PRO A 291 48.09 36.08 -30.53
CA PRO A 291 49.18 35.11 -30.21
C PRO A 291 49.75 35.02 -28.74
N LEU A 292 50.27 33.82 -28.38
CA LEU A 292 51.51 33.51 -27.59
C LEU A 292 51.62 33.94 -26.08
N THR A 293 52.49 33.38 -25.20
CA THR A 293 53.67 32.46 -25.36
C THR A 293 53.93 31.50 -24.15
N ALA A 294 54.47 30.31 -24.45
CA ALA A 294 55.15 29.22 -23.71
C ALA A 294 55.60 29.31 -22.21
N ASN A 295 55.42 28.20 -21.44
CA ASN A 295 56.51 27.24 -21.07
C ASN A 295 56.01 25.99 -20.27
N HIS A 296 56.89 25.00 -20.00
CA HIS A 296 56.63 23.62 -19.52
C HIS A 296 57.63 23.21 -18.38
N PRO A 297 57.54 22.04 -17.69
CA PRO A 297 56.39 21.19 -17.27
C PRO A 297 56.54 20.63 -15.80
N VAL A 298 55.89 19.49 -15.47
CA VAL A 298 56.11 18.53 -14.34
C VAL A 298 55.17 18.64 -13.11
N GLU A 299 54.67 17.48 -12.64
CA GLU A 299 53.83 17.22 -11.44
C GLU A 299 54.68 16.64 -10.27
N PRO A 300 54.19 16.15 -9.09
CA PRO A 300 52.80 16.10 -8.56
C PRO A 300 52.60 16.41 -7.03
N VAL A 301 51.34 16.71 -6.65
CA VAL A 301 50.64 16.27 -5.40
C VAL A 301 50.99 16.85 -3.99
N THR A 302 49.96 16.88 -3.11
CA THR A 302 49.91 17.10 -1.62
C THR A 302 50.09 18.50 -0.99
N SER A 303 48.94 19.18 -0.79
CA SER A 303 48.37 19.68 0.51
C SER A 303 49.25 20.28 1.65
N VAL A 304 48.82 21.42 2.24
CA VAL A 304 48.41 21.61 3.68
C VAL A 304 48.15 23.11 4.06
N THR A 305 47.06 23.37 4.80
CA THR A 305 46.62 24.54 5.64
C THR A 305 46.83 26.05 5.29
N GLN A 306 45.79 26.83 5.63
CA GLN A 306 45.68 28.13 6.35
C GLN A 306 46.95 28.73 7.05
N PRO A 307 47.00 30.05 7.43
CA PRO A 307 45.86 30.93 7.83
C PRO A 307 45.90 32.44 7.43
N SER A 308 44.84 33.19 7.81
CA SER A 308 44.77 34.63 8.21
C SER A 308 45.28 35.77 7.28
N GLU A 309 44.78 37.03 7.32
CA GLU A 309 43.66 37.66 8.05
C GLU A 309 43.15 38.96 7.36
N LEU A 310 42.01 39.48 7.85
CA LEU A 310 41.55 40.89 7.87
C LEU A 310 41.71 41.82 6.64
N LEU A 311 40.56 42.31 6.15
CA LEU A 311 40.19 43.73 6.31
C LEU A 311 38.65 43.91 6.23
N GLN A 312 38.16 45.10 6.59
CA GLN A 312 36.80 45.29 7.14
C GLN A 312 36.16 46.64 6.76
N GLN A 313 34.86 46.66 6.41
CA GLN A 313 33.88 47.71 6.82
C GLN A 313 32.44 47.50 6.29
N LYS A 314 31.46 47.89 7.14
CA LYS A 314 30.10 48.47 6.91
C LYS A 314 29.27 48.05 5.68
N GLY A 315 27.97 47.71 5.75
CA GLY A 315 27.01 47.68 6.87
C GLY A 315 25.95 48.81 6.80
N VAL A 316 24.72 48.47 6.39
CA VAL A 316 23.49 49.28 6.46
C VAL A 316 22.27 48.35 6.54
N ASP A 317 21.28 48.64 7.40
CA ASP A 317 20.07 47.83 7.62
C ASP A 317 18.82 48.35 6.89
N SER A 318 17.80 47.50 6.69
CA SER A 318 16.37 47.86 6.56
C SER A 318 15.46 46.62 6.68
N SER A 319 14.28 46.77 7.29
CA SER A 319 13.48 45.63 7.82
C SER A 319 11.96 45.85 7.75
N SER A 320 11.19 44.79 7.45
CA SER A 320 9.72 44.67 7.66
C SER A 320 9.33 43.18 7.79
N THR A 321 8.99 42.64 8.97
CA THR A 321 7.62 42.51 9.56
C THR A 321 6.61 41.74 8.68
N THR A 322 6.28 40.45 8.86
CA THR A 322 5.69 39.67 10.00
C THR A 322 4.16 39.63 10.06
N SER A 323 3.61 38.41 10.00
CA SER A 323 2.33 37.99 10.60
C SER A 323 2.50 36.59 11.22
N SER A 324 1.85 36.29 12.34
CA SER A 324 2.13 35.09 13.14
C SER A 324 0.90 34.47 13.80
N ALA A 325 0.93 33.15 14.00
CA ALA A 325 -0.05 32.41 14.79
C ALA A 325 0.66 31.33 15.61
N SER A 326 0.43 31.33 16.93
CA SER A 326 1.20 30.52 17.91
C SER A 326 0.35 29.41 18.55
N PRO A 327 0.92 28.22 18.81
CA PRO A 327 0.38 27.25 19.78
C PRO A 327 0.96 27.48 21.18
N MET A 328 0.14 27.27 22.22
CA MET A 328 0.55 27.32 23.63
C MET A 328 1.44 26.12 24.04
N PRO A 329 2.50 26.31 24.85
CA PRO A 329 3.15 25.23 25.58
C PRO A 329 2.50 25.01 26.95
N ASN A 330 2.14 23.76 27.27
CA ASN A 330 1.85 23.37 28.66
C ASN A 330 3.16 23.11 29.41
N SER A 331 3.29 23.67 30.62
CA SER A 331 4.41 23.39 31.54
C SER A 331 3.91 22.64 32.78
N TYR A 332 4.74 21.74 33.31
CA TYR A 332 4.50 21.02 34.56
C TYR A 332 5.83 20.67 35.25
N ASP A 333 6.34 21.64 36.02
CA ASP A 333 7.30 21.51 37.13
C ASP A 333 7.61 22.93 37.64
N ALA A 334 7.81 23.22 38.93
CA ALA A 334 7.68 22.41 40.15
C ALA A 334 7.52 23.35 41.39
N LEU A 335 7.76 22.80 42.59
CA LEU A 335 8.01 23.47 43.90
C LEU A 335 6.79 23.87 44.76
N GLU A 336 6.47 22.96 45.67
CA GLU A 336 5.96 23.26 47.02
C GLU A 336 7.11 23.83 47.89
N GLY A 337 6.83 24.65 48.92
CA GLY A 337 7.88 25.20 49.78
C GLY A 337 7.42 25.95 51.04
N GLY A 338 8.27 25.90 52.08
CA GLY A 338 8.10 26.55 53.39
C GLY A 338 8.12 25.55 54.57
N SER A 339 8.62 25.88 55.78
CA SER A 339 9.24 27.13 56.25
C SER A 339 9.98 26.96 57.60
N TYR A 340 11.21 27.48 57.70
CA TYR A 340 11.85 28.12 58.90
C TYR A 340 12.09 27.27 60.19
N PRO A 341 12.91 27.70 61.20
CA PRO A 341 13.34 29.08 61.51
C PRO A 341 14.84 29.40 61.80
N ASP A 342 15.08 30.71 61.81
CA ASP A 342 15.98 31.54 62.66
C ASP A 342 17.52 31.72 62.51
N MET A 343 17.87 33.02 62.46
CA MET A 343 18.95 33.77 63.15
C MET A 343 20.45 33.75 62.71
N LEU A 344 20.89 34.97 62.36
CA LEU A 344 22.19 35.64 62.65
C LEU A 344 23.52 35.24 61.95
N SER A 345 23.88 36.08 60.97
CA SER A 345 25.13 36.88 60.86
C SER A 345 26.46 36.43 61.52
N SER A 346 27.57 36.45 60.75
CA SER A 346 28.82 37.23 60.97
C SER A 346 30.14 36.53 60.57
N SER A 347 30.91 37.17 59.69
CA SER A 347 32.39 37.37 59.68
C SER A 347 33.43 36.22 59.88
N ALA A 348 34.53 36.36 59.11
CA ALA A 348 35.95 36.19 59.47
C ALA A 348 36.78 35.01 58.87
N SER A 349 37.84 35.45 58.18
CA SER A 349 39.01 34.80 57.56
C SER A 349 39.82 33.83 58.45
N SER A 350 40.62 32.88 57.92
CA SER A 350 42.08 33.01 57.59
C SER A 350 42.77 31.62 57.58
N PRO A 351 44.07 31.41 57.21
CA PRO A 351 45.06 32.20 56.43
C PRO A 351 45.78 31.38 55.29
N ALA A 352 46.83 31.95 54.68
CA ALA A 352 47.67 31.37 53.59
C ALA A 352 49.01 30.71 54.08
N PRO A 353 49.98 30.32 53.22
CA PRO A 353 50.96 31.29 52.66
C PRO A 353 51.53 31.04 51.21
N ASP A 354 52.27 32.05 50.73
CA ASP A 354 53.05 32.20 49.45
C ASP A 354 54.58 31.87 49.66
N PRO A 355 55.63 32.17 48.81
CA PRO A 355 55.74 33.09 47.62
C PRO A 355 56.70 32.75 46.40
N ALA A 356 56.45 33.39 45.23
CA ALA A 356 57.38 34.10 44.25
C ALA A 356 58.71 33.44 43.71
N PRO A 357 59.54 34.06 42.79
CA PRO A 357 59.43 35.29 41.94
C PRO A 357 59.82 35.15 40.41
N GLU A 358 60.00 36.28 39.70
CA GLU A 358 60.36 36.50 38.24
C GLU A 358 61.92 36.52 37.97
N PRO A 359 62.56 36.97 36.82
CA PRO A 359 62.07 37.60 35.55
C PRO A 359 62.82 37.28 34.19
N ASP A 360 62.57 38.12 33.17
CA ASP A 360 63.11 38.40 31.80
C ASP A 360 64.67 38.54 31.58
N PRO A 361 65.27 38.90 30.39
CA PRO A 361 64.83 38.90 28.96
C PRO A 361 65.91 38.54 27.84
N ALA A 362 65.45 38.42 26.57
CA ALA A 362 66.06 38.89 25.28
C ALA A 362 67.42 38.41 24.64
N SER A 363 67.47 38.60 23.29
CA SER A 363 68.62 38.74 22.35
C SER A 363 69.10 37.53 21.48
N ALA A 364 69.77 37.83 20.36
CA ALA A 364 70.19 36.91 19.27
C ALA A 364 71.71 37.03 18.98
N PRO A 365 72.38 36.13 18.19
CA PRO A 365 72.35 36.17 16.71
C PRO A 365 72.60 34.80 15.98
N ALA A 366 72.79 34.83 14.65
CA ALA A 366 73.34 33.74 13.81
C ALA A 366 74.90 33.86 13.69
N PRO A 367 75.71 32.90 13.13
CA PRO A 367 75.58 32.38 11.75
C PRO A 367 76.17 30.96 11.39
N ALA A 368 76.03 30.59 10.11
CA ALA A 368 76.98 29.86 9.22
C ALA A 368 77.41 28.36 9.37
N SER A 369 77.15 27.62 8.26
CA SER A 369 78.07 26.72 7.49
C SER A 369 78.54 25.30 7.94
N ALA A 370 78.10 24.32 7.13
CA ALA A 370 78.90 23.32 6.36
C ALA A 370 79.25 21.88 6.88
N ALA A 371 79.06 20.92 5.94
CA ALA A 371 79.74 19.62 5.71
C ALA A 371 79.45 18.34 6.55
N ALA A 372 78.85 17.34 5.86
CA ALA A 372 79.12 15.87 5.73
C ALA A 372 80.02 15.09 6.75
N PRO A 373 79.96 13.71 6.88
CA PRO A 373 79.50 12.72 5.88
C PRO A 373 78.79 11.37 6.34
N VAL A 374 78.25 10.62 5.35
CA VAL A 374 78.23 9.13 5.18
C VAL A 374 77.61 8.15 6.24
N ILE A 375 76.45 7.56 5.87
CA ILE A 375 76.08 6.10 5.74
C ILE A 375 76.82 5.09 6.67
N PRO A 376 76.16 4.21 7.48
CA PRO A 376 75.35 3.08 6.96
C PRO A 376 74.14 2.53 7.78
N GLN A 377 73.46 1.57 7.13
CA GLN A 377 72.49 0.55 7.61
C GLN A 377 73.22 -0.66 8.30
N PRO A 378 72.62 -1.84 8.65
CA PRO A 378 71.22 -2.30 8.79
C PRO A 378 70.95 -3.24 10.02
N SER A 379 69.83 -4.00 9.98
CA SER A 379 69.69 -5.43 10.40
C SER A 379 69.04 -5.83 11.74
N LYS A 380 68.83 -7.15 11.94
CA LYS A 380 68.08 -7.83 13.03
C LYS A 380 68.92 -8.97 13.65
N MET A 381 68.60 -9.39 14.90
CA MET A 381 68.40 -10.80 15.38
C MET A 381 69.09 -11.25 16.71
N ALA A 382 68.35 -12.02 17.54
CA ALA A 382 68.73 -13.01 18.62
C ALA A 382 69.14 -12.63 20.09
N LYS A 383 68.27 -13.02 21.08
CA LYS A 383 68.40 -13.96 22.27
C LYS A 383 69.68 -14.07 23.17
N PRO A 384 69.70 -14.69 24.41
CA PRO A 384 68.66 -15.37 25.30
C PRO A 384 68.74 -15.16 26.89
N PHE A 385 68.11 -16.06 27.71
CA PHE A 385 68.10 -16.31 29.22
C PHE A 385 66.91 -15.76 30.09
N GLY A 386 66.53 -16.21 31.33
CA GLY A 386 66.78 -17.44 32.16
C GLY A 386 66.31 -17.44 33.69
N TYR A 387 65.82 -18.57 34.27
CA TYR A 387 65.57 -18.97 35.73
C TYR A 387 64.51 -18.23 36.65
N GLY A 388 64.03 -18.71 37.84
CA GLY A 388 63.92 -20.06 38.49
C GLY A 388 63.70 -20.19 40.06
N TYR A 389 62.71 -21.00 40.55
CA TYR A 389 62.48 -21.63 41.93
C TYR A 389 62.15 -20.81 43.23
N PRO A 390 61.61 -21.35 44.40
CA PRO A 390 61.01 -22.68 44.76
C PRO A 390 59.75 -22.81 45.73
N THR A 391 59.09 -24.01 45.78
CA THR A 391 58.28 -24.67 46.91
C THR A 391 56.92 -24.07 47.41
N LEU A 392 56.00 -24.67 48.25
CA LEU A 392 55.82 -25.97 49.00
C LEU A 392 54.29 -26.36 49.24
N GLN A 393 53.89 -27.15 50.28
CA GLN A 393 52.52 -27.74 50.55
C GLN A 393 52.21 -28.07 52.05
N PRO A 394 50.96 -28.39 52.50
CA PRO A 394 50.39 -29.79 52.69
C PRO A 394 48.81 -29.87 52.49
N GLY A 395 47.94 -30.85 52.87
CA GLY A 395 48.00 -32.27 53.31
C GLY A 395 46.73 -32.83 54.07
N TYR A 396 46.34 -34.13 53.90
CA TYR A 396 45.34 -34.99 54.63
C TYR A 396 43.79 -34.74 54.50
N GLN A 397 42.85 -35.72 54.58
CA GLN A 397 42.86 -37.18 54.89
C GLN A 397 41.64 -37.99 54.27
N ASN A 398 41.82 -39.27 53.90
CA ASN A 398 40.83 -40.40 53.72
C ASN A 398 39.63 -40.32 52.72
N ALA A 399 39.19 -41.39 52.02
CA ALA A 399 39.72 -42.77 51.80
C ALA A 399 39.09 -43.55 50.61
N THR A 400 39.80 -44.60 50.14
CA THR A 400 39.41 -45.80 49.33
C THR A 400 39.12 -45.71 47.81
N ALA A 401 39.49 -46.79 47.10
CA ALA A 401 39.52 -46.95 45.62
C ALA A 401 38.80 -48.27 45.19
N PRO A 402 38.74 -48.65 43.88
CA PRO A 402 39.87 -49.14 43.04
C PRO A 402 40.02 -48.39 41.68
N LEU A 403 40.74 -48.78 40.60
CA LEU A 403 42.08 -49.37 40.26
C LEU A 403 42.18 -49.34 38.69
N ILE A 404 43.21 -49.75 37.90
CA ILE A 404 44.48 -50.47 38.13
C ILE A 404 45.71 -49.90 37.37
N SER A 405 45.84 -50.10 36.04
CA SER A 405 47.03 -49.82 35.20
C SER A 405 46.67 -49.77 33.71
N GLY A 406 47.40 -49.14 32.78
CA GLY A 406 48.65 -48.32 32.78
C GLY A 406 48.86 -47.71 31.36
N VAL A 407 50.02 -47.30 30.82
CA VAL A 407 51.44 -47.20 31.26
C VAL A 407 52.09 -45.99 30.50
N GLN A 408 53.38 -45.69 30.73
CA GLN A 408 54.22 -44.62 30.14
C GLN A 408 55.19 -45.14 29.02
N PRO A 409 56.12 -44.36 28.39
CA PRO A 409 56.52 -42.93 28.53
C PRO A 409 56.78 -42.10 27.22
N SER A 410 57.19 -40.83 27.41
CA SER A 410 58.20 -40.02 26.64
C SER A 410 58.09 -39.67 25.13
N ASN A 411 57.84 -38.38 24.84
CA ASN A 411 58.79 -37.36 24.29
C ASN A 411 60.09 -37.79 23.53
N PRO A 412 60.67 -36.95 22.62
CA PRO A 412 60.09 -36.23 21.46
C PRO A 412 61.09 -36.08 20.25
N VAL A 413 60.82 -35.13 19.31
CA VAL A 413 61.82 -34.25 18.61
C VAL A 413 62.51 -34.63 17.25
N TYR A 414 62.60 -33.59 16.41
CA TYR A 414 63.53 -33.21 15.29
C TYR A 414 63.33 -33.58 13.79
N SER A 415 63.32 -32.48 13.00
CA SER A 415 63.90 -32.23 11.66
C SER A 415 63.56 -33.12 10.44
N GLY A 416 63.28 -32.46 9.32
CA GLY A 416 63.38 -33.03 7.96
C GLY A 416 64.28 -32.18 7.06
N PHE A 417 64.51 -32.63 5.83
CA PHE A 417 65.06 -31.85 4.71
C PHE A 417 64.56 -32.42 3.36
N GLN A 418 64.90 -31.77 2.25
CA GLN A 418 64.41 -32.11 0.90
C GLN A 418 64.97 -33.43 0.34
N GLN A 419 64.17 -34.18 -0.44
CA GLN A 419 64.36 -34.37 -1.89
C GLN A 419 63.24 -35.25 -2.51
N TYR A 420 63.12 -35.19 -3.85
CA TYR A 420 62.33 -36.13 -4.69
C TYR A 420 62.99 -37.53 -4.67
N PRO A 421 62.26 -38.67 -4.80
CA PRO A 421 61.54 -38.99 -6.05
C PRO A 421 60.25 -39.85 -5.94
N GLN A 422 59.72 -40.21 -7.12
CA GLN A 422 58.65 -41.17 -7.42
C GLN A 422 58.81 -42.56 -6.75
N GLN A 423 57.71 -43.19 -6.29
CA GLN A 423 57.06 -44.34 -6.95
C GLN A 423 55.82 -44.92 -6.20
N TYR A 424 54.90 -45.50 -6.98
CA TYR A 424 53.78 -46.43 -6.72
C TYR A 424 53.23 -46.71 -5.30
N PRO A 425 51.90 -46.53 -5.07
CA PRO A 425 51.17 -47.12 -3.94
C PRO A 425 50.73 -48.57 -4.22
N GLY A 426 50.97 -49.47 -3.26
CA GLY A 426 50.48 -50.85 -3.27
C GLY A 426 49.09 -51.02 -2.63
N VAL A 427 48.35 -52.01 -3.13
CA VAL A 427 46.97 -52.42 -2.74
C VAL A 427 46.69 -52.37 -1.22
N ASN A 428 45.90 -51.39 -0.77
CA ASN A 428 45.18 -51.44 0.52
C ASN A 428 44.06 -50.38 0.68
N GLN A 429 43.27 -50.14 -0.38
CA GLN A 429 42.14 -49.18 -0.37
C GLN A 429 40.86 -49.79 -1.00
N LEU A 430 40.25 -50.78 -0.31
CA LEU A 430 39.03 -51.46 -0.78
C LEU A 430 37.96 -51.65 0.31
N SER A 431 38.06 -50.92 1.42
CA SER A 431 37.18 -51.04 2.60
C SER A 431 36.33 -49.79 2.90
N SER A 432 36.39 -48.75 2.06
CA SER A 432 35.69 -47.47 2.27
C SER A 432 34.49 -47.22 1.34
N SER A 433 34.17 -48.14 0.42
CA SER A 433 33.20 -47.95 -0.66
C SER A 433 31.79 -48.53 -0.42
N ILE A 434 31.52 -49.14 0.75
CA ILE A 434 30.27 -49.89 1.03
C ILE A 434 29.34 -49.18 2.04
N GLY A 435 29.70 -47.99 2.52
CA GLY A 435 28.86 -47.18 3.43
C GLY A 435 27.55 -46.63 2.83
N GLY A 436 27.19 -46.98 1.59
CA GLY A 436 26.08 -46.41 0.82
C GLY A 436 24.69 -47.01 1.05
N LEU A 437 24.52 -47.94 2.00
CA LEU A 437 23.26 -48.66 2.25
C LEU A 437 22.81 -48.60 3.71
N SER A 438 22.28 -47.44 4.12
CA SER A 438 21.45 -47.33 5.32
C SER A 438 20.10 -46.71 4.95
N LEU A 439 19.04 -47.54 4.89
CA LEU A 439 17.67 -47.09 4.65
C LEU A 439 17.08 -46.45 5.92
N GLN A 440 17.52 -45.22 6.22
CA GLN A 440 16.83 -44.36 7.20
C GLN A 440 16.85 -42.89 6.78
N SER A 441 16.63 -42.64 5.48
CA SER A 441 16.35 -41.31 4.96
C SER A 441 14.98 -40.83 5.46
N SER A 442 14.96 -40.13 6.60
CA SER A 442 13.89 -39.18 6.89
C SER A 442 13.71 -38.26 5.68
N PRO A 443 12.51 -38.18 5.07
CA PRO A 443 12.33 -37.44 3.82
C PRO A 443 12.61 -35.96 4.05
N GLN A 444 13.64 -35.44 3.36
CA GLN A 444 13.94 -34.01 3.34
C GLN A 444 12.70 -33.24 2.87
N PRO A 445 12.27 -32.17 3.56
CA PRO A 445 11.02 -31.49 3.21
C PRO A 445 11.10 -30.93 1.79
N GLU A 446 9.99 -31.04 1.03
CA GLU A 446 9.97 -30.68 -0.40
C GLU A 446 10.39 -29.22 -0.64
N SER A 447 10.12 -28.31 0.30
CA SER A 447 10.56 -26.92 0.26
C SER A 447 12.09 -26.75 0.19
N LEU A 448 12.87 -27.73 0.69
CA LEU A 448 14.33 -27.77 0.59
C LEU A 448 14.87 -28.58 -0.59
N ARG A 449 14.00 -29.26 -1.37
CA ARG A 449 14.45 -30.01 -2.56
C ARG A 449 15.26 -29.08 -3.47
N PRO A 450 16.53 -29.41 -3.81
CA PRO A 450 17.34 -28.56 -4.66
C PRO A 450 16.74 -28.42 -6.07
N VAL A 451 16.80 -27.21 -6.61
CA VAL A 451 16.40 -26.85 -7.98
C VAL A 451 17.59 -26.18 -8.67
N ASN A 452 18.00 -26.71 -9.81
CA ASN A 452 19.05 -26.14 -10.65
C ASN A 452 18.42 -25.08 -11.57
N LEU A 453 18.52 -23.81 -11.21
CA LEU A 453 17.88 -22.71 -11.93
C LEU A 453 18.51 -22.46 -13.31
N THR A 454 19.80 -22.80 -13.49
CA THR A 454 20.49 -22.69 -14.78
C THR A 454 19.92 -23.66 -15.83
N GLN A 455 19.28 -24.75 -15.41
CA GLN A 455 18.75 -25.80 -16.30
C GLN A 455 17.21 -25.89 -16.31
N GLU A 456 16.55 -25.63 -15.17
CA GLU A 456 15.09 -25.77 -15.06
C GLU A 456 14.34 -24.59 -15.71
N ARG A 457 13.67 -24.86 -16.84
CA ARG A 457 12.92 -23.86 -17.60
C ARG A 457 11.47 -23.67 -17.13
N ASN A 458 10.93 -24.59 -16.33
CA ASN A 458 9.53 -24.67 -15.92
C ASN A 458 9.34 -24.52 -14.39
N ILE A 459 10.00 -23.53 -13.79
CA ILE A 459 9.88 -23.25 -12.35
C ILE A 459 8.48 -22.72 -11.92
N LEU A 460 7.82 -21.95 -12.79
CA LEU A 460 6.54 -21.29 -12.53
C LEU A 460 5.38 -22.32 -12.53
N PRO A 461 4.58 -22.42 -11.44
CA PRO A 461 3.43 -23.33 -11.41
C PRO A 461 2.31 -22.84 -12.34
N MET A 462 1.52 -23.79 -12.85
CA MET A 462 0.35 -23.52 -13.70
C MET A 462 -0.83 -22.89 -12.93
N THR A 463 -0.79 -22.93 -11.59
CA THR A 463 -1.80 -22.40 -10.68
C THR A 463 -1.18 -21.36 -9.72
N PRO A 464 -1.98 -20.49 -9.07
CA PRO A 464 -1.46 -19.52 -8.10
C PRO A 464 -0.62 -20.18 -6.99
N VAL A 465 0.45 -19.48 -6.57
CA VAL A 465 1.32 -19.94 -5.49
C VAL A 465 0.58 -19.83 -4.15
N TRP A 466 0.55 -20.94 -3.41
CA TRP A 466 0.00 -20.99 -2.05
C TRP A 466 1.00 -20.43 -1.03
N ALA A 467 0.50 -19.78 0.03
CA ALA A 467 1.32 -19.38 1.16
C ALA A 467 1.83 -20.62 1.92
N PRO A 468 3.12 -20.70 2.32
CA PRO A 468 3.61 -21.77 3.17
C PRO A 468 2.83 -21.84 4.49
N VAL A 469 2.36 -23.04 4.85
CA VAL A 469 1.66 -23.27 6.13
C VAL A 469 2.70 -23.39 7.24
N PRO A 470 2.68 -22.54 8.29
CA PRO A 470 3.63 -22.61 9.39
C PRO A 470 3.67 -23.99 10.05
N ASN A 471 4.87 -24.51 10.34
CA ASN A 471 5.02 -25.91 10.75
C ASN A 471 4.71 -26.17 12.24
N LEU A 472 3.50 -25.83 12.65
CA LEU A 472 2.93 -26.17 13.97
C LEU A 472 2.37 -27.60 13.98
N ASN A 473 1.92 -28.07 15.15
CA ASN A 473 1.14 -29.30 15.25
C ASN A 473 -0.25 -29.16 14.57
N ALA A 474 -0.96 -30.28 14.41
CA ALA A 474 -2.20 -30.34 13.63
C ALA A 474 -3.33 -29.45 14.17
N ASP A 475 -3.39 -29.20 15.48
CA ASP A 475 -4.47 -28.44 16.10
C ASP A 475 -4.18 -26.93 16.09
N LEU A 476 -2.94 -26.55 16.40
CA LEU A 476 -2.50 -25.16 16.24
C LEU A 476 -2.50 -24.70 14.77
N LYS A 477 -2.30 -25.62 13.80
CA LYS A 477 -2.47 -25.33 12.36
C LYS A 477 -3.91 -24.92 12.02
N LYS A 478 -4.93 -25.57 12.58
CA LYS A 478 -6.36 -25.24 12.36
C LYS A 478 -6.74 -23.89 12.98
N LEU A 479 -6.14 -23.55 14.13
CA LEU A 479 -6.41 -22.32 14.87
C LEU A 479 -5.70 -21.08 14.29
N ASN A 480 -4.71 -21.25 13.40
CA ASN A 480 -3.83 -20.16 12.96
C ASN A 480 -4.51 -19.13 12.05
N CYS A 481 -3.90 -17.95 11.92
CA CYS A 481 -4.47 -16.86 11.14
C CYS A 481 -4.52 -17.18 9.63
N SER A 482 -5.59 -16.74 8.96
CA SER A 482 -5.67 -16.76 7.49
C SER A 482 -4.48 -15.96 6.90
N PRO A 483 -3.72 -16.54 5.95
CA PRO A 483 -2.57 -15.88 5.33
C PRO A 483 -2.97 -14.69 4.44
N ASP A 484 -4.26 -14.55 4.13
CA ASP A 484 -4.80 -13.39 3.41
C ASP A 484 -5.04 -12.20 4.34
N SER A 485 -5.17 -12.43 5.66
CA SER A 485 -5.26 -11.36 6.67
C SER A 485 -3.91 -11.02 7.30
N PHE A 486 -3.06 -12.02 7.57
CA PHE A 486 -1.78 -11.81 8.26
C PHE A 486 -0.80 -12.96 7.98
N ARG A 487 0.42 -12.65 7.51
CA ARG A 487 1.50 -13.64 7.28
C ARG A 487 2.88 -13.07 7.57
N CYS A 488 3.89 -13.94 7.60
CA CYS A 488 5.30 -13.58 7.78
C CYS A 488 6.13 -14.03 6.57
N THR A 489 7.24 -13.34 6.29
CA THR A 489 8.22 -13.75 5.28
C THR A 489 8.93 -15.05 5.63
N LEU A 490 9.11 -15.35 6.92
CA LEU A 490 9.74 -16.55 7.45
C LEU A 490 8.77 -17.24 8.40
N THR A 491 8.13 -18.32 7.94
CA THR A 491 7.21 -19.11 8.79
C THR A 491 7.94 -19.95 9.83
N ASN A 492 9.21 -20.26 9.58
CA ASN A 492 10.15 -20.82 10.55
C ASN A 492 11.08 -19.68 11.00
N ILE A 493 10.88 -19.18 12.22
CA ILE A 493 11.54 -17.96 12.73
C ILE A 493 12.97 -18.30 13.20
N PRO A 494 14.02 -17.60 12.73
CA PRO A 494 15.38 -17.80 13.24
C PRO A 494 15.46 -17.54 14.75
N GLN A 495 16.10 -18.43 15.50
CA GLN A 495 16.24 -18.29 16.95
C GLN A 495 17.05 -17.07 17.39
N THR A 496 17.96 -16.57 16.55
CA THR A 496 18.85 -15.45 16.88
C THR A 496 19.03 -14.51 15.69
N GLN A 497 19.35 -13.24 15.96
CA GLN A 497 19.74 -12.27 14.93
C GLN A 497 20.98 -12.73 14.14
N ALA A 498 21.89 -13.49 14.75
CA ALA A 498 23.05 -14.06 14.06
C ALA A 498 22.62 -15.09 12.99
N LEU A 499 21.62 -15.93 13.27
CA LEU A 499 21.07 -16.88 12.29
C LEU A 499 20.31 -16.14 11.17
N LEU A 500 19.53 -15.11 11.50
CA LEU A 500 18.86 -14.24 10.52
C LEU A 500 19.87 -13.53 9.59
N ASN A 501 20.91 -12.93 10.17
CA ASN A 501 22.02 -12.28 9.45
C ASN A 501 22.83 -13.24 8.56
N LYS A 502 22.85 -14.54 8.92
CA LYS A 502 23.46 -15.61 8.11
C LYS A 502 22.53 -16.09 6.98
N ALA A 503 21.22 -16.12 7.19
CA ALA A 503 20.24 -16.56 6.20
C ALA A 503 19.96 -15.52 5.09
N LYS A 504 20.26 -14.23 5.34
CA LYS A 504 20.15 -13.10 4.39
C LYS A 504 18.74 -12.75 3.90
N LEU A 505 17.73 -13.52 4.29
CA LEU A 505 16.32 -13.24 4.02
C LEU A 505 15.78 -12.17 4.98
N PRO A 506 14.95 -11.22 4.50
CA PRO A 506 14.39 -10.18 5.36
C PRO A 506 13.25 -10.77 6.22
N LEU A 507 13.33 -10.59 7.54
CA LEU A 507 12.25 -10.92 8.46
C LEU A 507 11.21 -9.78 8.50
N GLY A 508 9.95 -10.09 8.25
CA GLY A 508 8.86 -9.13 8.34
C GLY A 508 7.48 -9.75 8.23
N LEU A 509 6.46 -8.93 8.43
CA LEU A 509 5.04 -9.30 8.40
C LEU A 509 4.32 -8.52 7.31
N LEU A 510 3.31 -9.14 6.70
CA LEU A 510 2.38 -8.49 5.79
C LEU A 510 0.94 -8.75 6.26
N LEU A 511 0.12 -7.70 6.23
CA LEU A 511 -1.21 -7.69 6.82
C LEU A 511 -2.22 -6.95 5.94
N HIS A 512 -3.45 -7.47 5.90
CA HIS A 512 -4.62 -6.89 5.25
C HIS A 512 -5.76 -6.83 6.29
N PRO A 513 -5.61 -6.00 7.33
CA PRO A 513 -6.27 -6.18 8.63
C PRO A 513 -7.78 -5.94 8.58
N PHE A 514 -8.26 -5.13 7.63
CA PHE A 514 -9.67 -4.77 7.54
C PHE A 514 -10.38 -5.37 6.32
N ARG A 515 -9.80 -6.41 5.68
CA ARG A 515 -10.38 -7.05 4.49
C ARG A 515 -11.83 -7.51 4.69
N ASP A 516 -12.54 -7.67 3.58
CA ASP A 516 -13.87 -8.30 3.61
C ASP A 516 -13.73 -9.79 3.94
N LEU A 517 -14.63 -10.28 4.81
CA LEU A 517 -14.62 -11.61 5.39
C LEU A 517 -16.03 -12.20 5.27
N THR A 518 -16.15 -13.46 4.90
CA THR A 518 -17.43 -14.19 4.85
C THR A 518 -17.97 -14.54 6.23
N GLN A 519 -17.07 -14.68 7.21
CA GLN A 519 -17.40 -14.91 8.62
C GLN A 519 -16.36 -14.23 9.52
N LEU A 520 -16.81 -13.71 10.66
CA LEU A 520 -16.00 -13.07 11.69
C LEU A 520 -16.73 -13.18 13.03
N PRO A 521 -16.17 -13.87 14.04
CA PRO A 521 -16.75 -13.91 15.38
C PRO A 521 -16.73 -12.50 16.00
N VAL A 522 -17.92 -11.91 16.15
CA VAL A 522 -18.11 -10.67 16.92
C VAL A 522 -18.38 -11.02 18.38
N ILE A 523 -17.69 -10.36 19.30
CA ILE A 523 -17.63 -10.74 20.71
C ILE A 523 -18.12 -9.58 21.59
N THR A 524 -19.19 -9.83 22.31
CA THR A 524 -19.76 -8.94 23.33
C THR A 524 -19.49 -9.51 24.73
N SER A 525 -18.54 -8.90 25.43
CA SER A 525 -18.21 -9.19 26.84
C SER A 525 -17.95 -7.85 27.54
N ASN A 526 -18.29 -7.72 28.81
CA ASN A 526 -17.96 -6.54 29.60
C ASN A 526 -16.43 -6.48 29.82
N THR A 527 -15.82 -7.64 30.14
CA THR A 527 -14.37 -7.76 30.34
C THR A 527 -13.65 -8.26 29.09
N ILE A 528 -12.95 -7.38 28.36
CA ILE A 528 -12.03 -7.80 27.30
C ILE A 528 -10.71 -8.27 27.94
N VAL A 529 -10.51 -9.60 28.00
CA VAL A 529 -9.38 -10.22 28.72
C VAL A 529 -8.04 -9.96 28.01
N ARG A 530 -7.12 -9.33 28.74
CA ARG A 530 -5.80 -8.89 28.24
C ARG A 530 -4.71 -9.10 29.29
N CYS A 531 -3.51 -9.47 28.86
CA CYS A 531 -2.37 -9.66 29.76
C CYS A 531 -2.06 -8.38 30.54
N ARG A 532 -1.83 -8.48 31.85
CA ARG A 532 -1.58 -7.32 32.72
C ARG A 532 -0.31 -6.55 32.37
N SER A 533 0.71 -7.23 31.83
CA SER A 533 2.00 -6.61 31.47
C SER A 533 2.01 -6.07 30.03
N CYS A 534 2.03 -6.94 29.01
CA CYS A 534 2.17 -6.51 27.60
C CYS A 534 0.86 -6.02 26.93
N ARG A 535 -0.28 -6.13 27.63
CA ARG A 535 -1.62 -5.73 27.15
C ARG A 535 -2.10 -6.43 25.86
N THR A 536 -1.47 -7.56 25.51
CA THR A 536 -1.90 -8.56 24.52
C THR A 536 -3.27 -9.12 24.88
N TYR A 537 -4.15 -9.28 23.88
CA TYR A 537 -5.47 -9.88 24.02
C TYR A 537 -5.36 -11.41 24.15
N ILE A 538 -6.22 -12.03 24.96
CA ILE A 538 -6.31 -13.49 25.03
C ILE A 538 -6.62 -14.07 23.64
N ASN A 539 -6.03 -15.22 23.32
CA ASN A 539 -5.93 -15.75 21.95
C ASN A 539 -5.68 -17.27 21.97
N PRO A 540 -5.80 -17.99 20.85
CA PRO A 540 -5.70 -19.47 20.81
C PRO A 540 -4.38 -20.10 21.29
N PHE A 541 -3.31 -19.31 21.43
CA PHE A 541 -1.97 -19.82 21.73
C PHE A 541 -1.54 -19.58 23.18
N VAL A 542 -2.42 -19.05 24.04
CA VAL A 542 -2.17 -18.97 25.49
C VAL A 542 -2.23 -20.36 26.11
N SER A 543 -1.48 -20.59 27.19
CA SER A 543 -1.60 -21.82 27.99
C SER A 543 -2.30 -21.53 29.31
N PHE A 544 -3.43 -22.21 29.54
CA PHE A 544 -4.05 -22.29 30.86
C PHE A 544 -3.18 -23.20 31.74
N ILE A 545 -2.72 -22.67 32.88
CA ILE A 545 -1.91 -23.45 33.84
C ILE A 545 -2.80 -24.19 34.85
N ASP A 546 -4.03 -23.68 35.01
CA ASP A 546 -5.17 -24.28 35.69
C ASP A 546 -6.44 -23.60 35.13
N GLN A 547 -7.64 -23.99 35.58
CA GLN A 547 -8.90 -23.42 35.07
C GLN A 547 -9.10 -21.92 35.39
N ARG A 548 -8.30 -21.34 36.29
CA ARG A 548 -8.43 -19.95 36.78
C ARG A 548 -7.25 -19.05 36.39
N ARG A 549 -6.19 -19.56 35.76
CA ARG A 549 -5.00 -18.78 35.38
C ARG A 549 -4.43 -19.14 34.02
N TRP A 550 -4.02 -18.12 33.26
CA TRP A 550 -3.45 -18.25 31.91
C TRP A 550 -2.10 -17.53 31.77
N LYS A 551 -1.14 -18.21 31.14
CA LYS A 551 0.19 -17.71 30.80
C LYS A 551 0.13 -17.03 29.43
N CYS A 552 0.58 -15.78 29.36
CA CYS A 552 0.63 -15.05 28.09
C CYS A 552 1.72 -15.62 27.16
N ASN A 553 1.35 -15.91 25.92
CA ASN A 553 2.23 -16.41 24.86
C ASN A 553 3.26 -15.40 24.32
N LEU A 554 3.11 -14.10 24.63
CA LEU A 554 4.03 -13.06 24.17
C LEU A 554 5.06 -12.65 25.23
N CYS A 555 4.68 -12.56 26.51
CA CYS A 555 5.59 -12.10 27.58
C CYS A 555 5.70 -13.05 28.78
N TYR A 556 5.16 -14.27 28.66
CA TYR A 556 5.25 -15.38 29.61
C TYR A 556 4.74 -15.14 31.05
N ARG A 557 4.21 -13.94 31.35
CA ARG A 557 3.58 -13.64 32.64
C ARG A 557 2.23 -14.34 32.75
N VAL A 558 2.01 -14.93 33.92
CA VAL A 558 0.73 -15.50 34.37
C VAL A 558 -0.22 -14.36 34.74
N ASN A 559 -1.50 -14.54 34.38
CA ASN A 559 -2.62 -13.65 34.62
C ASN A 559 -3.81 -14.50 35.04
N ASP A 560 -4.71 -13.93 35.81
CA ASP A 560 -5.92 -14.62 36.25
C ASP A 560 -7.00 -14.59 35.16
N VAL A 561 -7.91 -15.56 35.20
CA VAL A 561 -9.09 -15.68 34.34
C VAL A 561 -10.25 -15.01 35.07
N PRO A 562 -10.87 -13.93 34.54
CA PRO A 562 -12.07 -13.35 35.15
C PRO A 562 -13.23 -14.35 35.17
N GLU A 563 -14.05 -14.33 36.21
CA GLU A 563 -15.19 -15.26 36.39
C GLU A 563 -16.19 -15.16 35.20
N GLU A 564 -16.38 -13.97 34.62
CA GLU A 564 -17.15 -13.74 33.38
C GLU A 564 -16.62 -14.57 32.18
N PHE A 565 -15.31 -14.80 32.12
CA PHE A 565 -14.65 -15.57 31.05
C PHE A 565 -14.74 -17.09 31.28
N MET A 566 -15.16 -17.54 32.47
CA MET A 566 -15.48 -18.96 32.70
C MET A 566 -16.85 -19.35 32.11
N TYR A 567 -17.72 -18.38 31.82
CA TYR A 567 -18.96 -18.58 31.05
C TYR A 567 -18.71 -18.42 29.54
N ASN A 568 -19.27 -19.33 28.74
CA ASN A 568 -19.22 -19.25 27.28
C ASN A 568 -20.59 -18.79 26.73
N PRO A 569 -20.70 -17.59 26.12
CA PRO A 569 -21.97 -17.04 25.70
C PRO A 569 -22.60 -17.77 24.49
N LEU A 570 -21.81 -18.46 23.67
CA LEU A 570 -22.33 -19.21 22.51
C LEU A 570 -22.95 -20.54 22.90
N THR A 571 -22.26 -21.31 23.76
CA THR A 571 -22.74 -22.64 24.23
C THR A 571 -23.60 -22.56 25.48
N ARG A 572 -23.65 -21.40 26.15
CA ARG A 572 -24.29 -21.17 27.45
C ARG A 572 -23.78 -22.10 28.57
N SER A 573 -22.55 -22.59 28.44
CA SER A 573 -21.89 -23.49 29.41
C SER A 573 -20.92 -22.75 30.32
N TYR A 574 -20.65 -23.32 31.49
CA TYR A 574 -19.75 -22.77 32.50
C TYR A 574 -18.52 -23.66 32.75
N GLY A 575 -17.40 -23.06 33.13
CA GLY A 575 -16.18 -23.76 33.57
C GLY A 575 -15.16 -24.09 32.47
N GLU A 576 -15.42 -23.74 31.21
CA GLU A 576 -14.59 -24.12 30.06
C GLU A 576 -13.99 -22.90 29.32
N PRO A 577 -13.14 -22.07 29.95
CA PRO A 577 -12.62 -20.83 29.35
C PRO A 577 -11.80 -21.07 28.06
N HIS A 578 -11.25 -22.27 27.88
CA HIS A 578 -10.53 -22.66 26.67
C HIS A 578 -11.46 -22.89 25.45
N LYS A 579 -12.77 -23.09 25.63
CA LYS A 579 -13.75 -23.21 24.52
C LYS A 579 -14.32 -21.86 24.08
N ARG A 580 -13.94 -20.74 24.70
CA ARG A 580 -14.47 -19.42 24.35
C ARG A 580 -14.03 -18.97 22.95
N PRO A 581 -14.83 -18.17 22.22
CA PRO A 581 -14.53 -17.74 20.85
C PRO A 581 -13.15 -17.10 20.68
N GLU A 582 -12.70 -16.33 21.69
CA GLU A 582 -11.38 -15.69 21.78
C GLU A 582 -10.20 -16.70 21.74
N VAL A 583 -10.43 -17.93 22.20
CA VAL A 583 -9.41 -19.01 22.28
C VAL A 583 -9.59 -20.02 21.16
N GLN A 584 -10.77 -20.07 20.52
CA GLN A 584 -11.05 -20.96 19.39
C GLN A 584 -10.80 -20.31 18.02
N ASN A 585 -10.55 -18.99 17.96
CA ASN A 585 -10.34 -18.26 16.70
C ASN A 585 -9.15 -17.31 16.79
N SER A 586 -8.24 -17.37 15.81
CA SER A 586 -7.13 -16.40 15.67
C SER A 586 -7.57 -15.02 15.18
N THR A 587 -8.75 -14.93 14.56
CA THR A 587 -9.35 -13.70 14.01
C THR A 587 -10.71 -13.47 14.64
N VAL A 588 -10.85 -12.39 15.39
CA VAL A 588 -12.07 -12.01 16.14
C VAL A 588 -12.27 -10.50 16.15
N GLU A 589 -13.47 -10.03 16.50
CA GLU A 589 -13.77 -8.61 16.65
C GLU A 589 -14.58 -8.34 17.92
N PHE A 590 -14.01 -7.61 18.88
CA PHE A 590 -14.70 -7.21 20.11
C PHE A 590 -15.50 -5.93 19.89
N ILE A 591 -16.69 -5.85 20.49
CA ILE A 591 -17.33 -4.56 20.79
C ILE A 591 -16.70 -4.03 22.08
N ALA A 592 -16.29 -2.76 22.10
CA ALA A 592 -15.47 -2.18 23.16
C ALA A 592 -16.24 -1.24 24.09
N SER A 593 -15.87 -1.25 25.37
CA SER A 593 -16.38 -0.35 26.40
C SER A 593 -15.93 1.11 26.21
N SER A 594 -16.49 2.01 27.03
CA SER A 594 -16.07 3.41 27.16
C SER A 594 -14.57 3.59 27.40
N ASP A 595 -13.89 2.61 28.01
CA ASP A 595 -12.44 2.65 28.29
C ASP A 595 -11.56 2.69 27.02
N TYR A 596 -12.16 2.48 25.84
CA TYR A 596 -11.52 2.54 24.53
C TYR A 596 -11.94 3.78 23.71
N MET A 597 -12.60 4.75 24.36
CA MET A 597 -13.15 5.97 23.78
C MET A 597 -12.59 7.21 24.49
N LEU A 598 -11.92 8.11 23.78
CA LEU A 598 -11.47 9.41 24.33
C LEU A 598 -12.55 10.50 24.22
N ARG A 599 -13.55 10.26 23.37
CA ARG A 599 -14.74 11.07 23.11
C ARG A 599 -15.86 10.12 22.64
N PRO A 600 -17.14 10.53 22.64
CA PRO A 600 -18.21 9.73 22.03
C PRO A 600 -17.87 9.35 20.57
N PRO A 601 -18.15 8.11 20.12
CA PRO A 601 -17.78 7.67 18.78
C PRO A 601 -18.37 8.56 17.68
N GLN A 602 -17.49 9.06 16.79
CA GLN A 602 -17.90 10.02 15.75
C GLN A 602 -18.97 9.44 14.80
N PRO A 603 -19.85 10.28 14.23
CA PRO A 603 -20.65 9.89 13.06
C PRO A 603 -19.76 9.69 11.84
N ALA A 604 -20.28 9.03 10.80
CA ALA A 604 -19.62 9.06 9.50
C ALA A 604 -19.71 10.48 8.91
N VAL A 605 -18.57 11.07 8.54
CA VAL A 605 -18.51 12.42 7.93
C VAL A 605 -17.74 12.35 6.62
N TYR A 606 -18.34 12.87 5.55
CA TYR A 606 -17.80 12.85 4.19
C TYR A 606 -17.74 14.26 3.59
N LEU A 607 -16.56 14.70 3.16
CA LEU A 607 -16.37 15.98 2.49
C LEU A 607 -15.80 15.75 1.09
N PHE A 608 -16.41 16.33 0.06
CA PHE A 608 -15.95 16.27 -1.32
C PHE A 608 -15.35 17.62 -1.72
N VAL A 609 -14.11 17.61 -2.21
CA VAL A 609 -13.32 18.81 -2.53
C VAL A 609 -12.87 18.71 -3.98
N LEU A 610 -13.45 19.54 -4.85
CA LEU A 610 -13.49 19.30 -6.30
C LEU A 610 -12.83 20.44 -7.10
N ASP A 611 -11.78 20.12 -7.85
CA ASP A 611 -11.22 20.99 -8.90
C ASP A 611 -12.32 21.28 -9.94
N VAL A 612 -12.64 22.55 -10.16
CA VAL A 612 -13.60 23.02 -11.19
C VAL A 612 -12.98 24.02 -12.16
N SER A 613 -11.65 24.04 -12.24
CA SER A 613 -10.93 24.76 -13.28
C SER A 613 -11.33 24.28 -14.69
N HIS A 614 -11.03 25.07 -15.73
CA HIS A 614 -11.29 24.71 -17.13
C HIS A 614 -10.70 23.32 -17.49
N ASN A 615 -9.56 22.94 -16.91
CA ASN A 615 -8.97 21.62 -17.13
C ASN A 615 -9.84 20.48 -16.56
N ALA A 616 -10.42 20.70 -15.37
CA ALA A 616 -11.31 19.77 -14.70
C ALA A 616 -12.67 19.64 -15.40
N VAL A 617 -13.23 20.76 -15.87
CA VAL A 617 -14.49 20.79 -16.62
C VAL A 617 -14.34 20.08 -17.97
N GLU A 618 -13.27 20.38 -18.73
CA GLU A 618 -12.97 19.72 -20.01
C GLU A 618 -12.76 18.21 -19.85
N ALA A 619 -12.08 17.78 -18.77
CA ALA A 619 -11.92 16.36 -18.46
C ALA A 619 -13.26 15.64 -18.23
N GLY A 620 -14.31 16.35 -17.80
CA GLY A 620 -15.68 15.84 -17.68
C GLY A 620 -15.88 14.86 -16.52
N TYR A 621 -15.01 14.86 -15.50
CA TYR A 621 -15.09 13.90 -14.39
C TYR A 621 -16.26 14.18 -13.44
N LEU A 622 -16.68 15.44 -13.32
CA LEU A 622 -17.76 15.90 -12.43
C LEU A 622 -19.06 15.11 -12.69
N THR A 623 -19.39 14.86 -13.96
CA THR A 623 -20.56 14.07 -14.37
C THR A 623 -20.52 12.64 -13.81
N ILE A 624 -19.37 11.96 -13.91
CA ILE A 624 -19.20 10.59 -13.39
C ILE A 624 -19.28 10.59 -11.86
N LEU A 625 -18.67 11.56 -11.19
CA LEU A 625 -18.70 11.66 -9.73
C LEU A 625 -20.11 11.95 -9.21
N CYS A 626 -20.79 12.96 -9.75
CA CYS A 626 -22.12 13.36 -9.27
C CYS A 626 -23.15 12.26 -9.54
N GLN A 627 -23.11 11.63 -10.72
CA GLN A 627 -23.95 10.46 -11.03
C GLN A 627 -23.66 9.28 -10.08
N SER A 628 -22.39 8.97 -9.81
CA SER A 628 -22.03 7.89 -8.88
C SER A 628 -22.45 8.18 -7.43
N LEU A 629 -22.44 9.45 -7.02
CA LEU A 629 -22.96 9.89 -5.73
C LEU A 629 -24.49 9.79 -5.68
N LEU A 630 -25.22 10.29 -6.68
CA LEU A 630 -26.68 10.17 -6.77
C LEU A 630 -27.13 8.70 -6.71
N GLU A 631 -26.47 7.82 -7.45
CA GLU A 631 -26.76 6.37 -7.44
C GLU A 631 -26.50 5.70 -6.09
N ASN A 632 -25.58 6.20 -5.27
CA ASN A 632 -25.05 5.51 -4.10
C ASN A 632 -25.15 6.31 -2.78
N LEU A 633 -25.91 7.40 -2.77
CA LEU A 633 -26.11 8.30 -1.63
C LEU A 633 -26.65 7.52 -0.39
N ASP A 634 -27.69 6.72 -0.60
CA ASP A 634 -28.28 5.81 0.40
C ASP A 634 -27.42 4.58 0.71
N LYS A 635 -26.29 4.40 0.01
CA LYS A 635 -25.35 3.28 0.17
C LYS A 635 -24.03 3.70 0.84
N LEU A 636 -23.87 4.97 1.21
CA LEU A 636 -22.73 5.44 1.99
C LEU A 636 -22.73 4.79 3.38
N PRO A 637 -21.61 4.19 3.85
CA PRO A 637 -21.56 3.60 5.18
C PRO A 637 -21.79 4.64 6.27
N GLY A 638 -22.92 4.52 6.98
CA GLY A 638 -23.32 5.51 7.98
C GLY A 638 -24.53 5.08 8.81
N ASP A 639 -24.88 5.89 9.80
CA ASP A 639 -26.13 5.86 10.57
C ASP A 639 -26.95 7.16 10.33
N SER A 640 -28.03 7.39 11.07
CA SER A 640 -28.86 8.60 10.92
C SER A 640 -28.16 9.92 11.31
N ARG A 641 -26.95 9.86 11.87
CA ARG A 641 -26.11 11.03 12.20
C ARG A 641 -25.11 11.36 11.08
N THR A 642 -25.12 10.64 9.97
CA THR A 642 -24.15 10.79 8.87
C THR A 642 -24.17 12.21 8.33
N ARG A 643 -23.00 12.86 8.24
CA ARG A 643 -22.86 14.21 7.69
C ARG A 643 -22.15 14.19 6.34
N ILE A 644 -22.56 15.07 5.44
CA ILE A 644 -21.94 15.28 4.14
C ILE A 644 -21.73 16.78 3.87
N GLY A 645 -20.66 17.12 3.15
CA GLY A 645 -20.41 18.47 2.68
C GLY A 645 -19.69 18.48 1.33
N PHE A 646 -19.75 19.63 0.67
CA PHE A 646 -19.21 19.84 -0.66
C PHE A 646 -18.44 21.15 -0.73
N MET A 647 -17.32 21.12 -1.44
CA MET A 647 -16.50 22.27 -1.81
C MET A 647 -16.06 22.14 -3.27
N THR A 648 -16.08 23.23 -4.02
CA THR A 648 -15.41 23.31 -5.33
C THR A 648 -14.35 24.41 -5.28
N PHE A 649 -13.32 24.35 -6.14
CA PHE A 649 -12.27 25.37 -6.17
C PHE A 649 -11.66 25.56 -7.56
N ASP A 650 -11.21 26.77 -7.83
CA ASP A 650 -10.52 27.19 -9.06
C ASP A 650 -9.43 28.24 -8.73
N SER A 651 -9.62 29.52 -9.08
CA SER A 651 -8.85 30.62 -8.48
C SER A 651 -9.35 30.98 -7.07
N THR A 652 -10.60 30.64 -6.73
CA THR A 652 -11.23 30.90 -5.43
C THR A 652 -11.78 29.62 -4.79
N ILE A 653 -12.26 29.71 -3.54
CA ILE A 653 -12.84 28.58 -2.79
C ILE A 653 -14.36 28.73 -2.70
N HIS A 654 -15.09 27.69 -3.10
CA HIS A 654 -16.55 27.65 -3.05
C HIS A 654 -17.03 26.65 -2.00
N PHE A 655 -17.84 27.12 -1.07
CA PHE A 655 -18.58 26.28 -0.12
C PHE A 655 -20.06 26.23 -0.52
N TYR A 656 -20.77 25.16 -0.13
CA TYR A 656 -22.21 25.03 -0.36
C TYR A 656 -22.95 24.91 0.97
N ASN A 657 -23.73 25.94 1.30
CA ASN A 657 -24.70 25.87 2.38
C ASN A 657 -25.89 25.03 1.92
N LEU A 658 -26.15 23.96 2.67
CA LEU A 658 -27.16 22.94 2.41
C LEU A 658 -28.07 22.71 3.64
N GLN A 659 -28.12 23.68 4.56
CA GLN A 659 -28.86 23.53 5.82
C GLN A 659 -30.35 23.25 5.59
N GLU A 660 -30.95 22.54 6.54
CA GLU A 660 -32.39 22.28 6.56
C GLU A 660 -33.19 23.60 6.50
N GLY A 661 -34.34 23.57 5.80
CA GLY A 661 -35.21 24.73 5.59
C GLY A 661 -34.84 25.64 4.42
N LEU A 662 -33.70 25.41 3.74
CA LEU A 662 -33.46 26.02 2.43
C LEU A 662 -34.32 25.34 1.33
N SER A 663 -34.72 26.11 0.32
CA SER A 663 -35.43 25.60 -0.87
C SER A 663 -34.50 25.32 -2.06
N GLN A 664 -33.22 25.69 -1.96
CA GLN A 664 -32.17 25.45 -2.96
C GLN A 664 -30.79 25.60 -2.29
N PRO A 665 -29.74 24.92 -2.79
CA PRO A 665 -28.37 25.13 -2.35
C PRO A 665 -27.91 26.59 -2.48
N GLN A 666 -27.16 27.09 -1.49
CA GLN A 666 -26.54 28.41 -1.54
C GLN A 666 -25.01 28.28 -1.66
N MET A 667 -24.46 28.73 -2.79
CA MET A 667 -23.02 28.81 -3.01
C MET A 667 -22.44 30.04 -2.28
N LEU A 668 -21.32 29.84 -1.58
CA LEU A 668 -20.61 30.85 -0.81
C LEU A 668 -19.15 30.90 -1.29
N ILE A 669 -18.77 32.02 -1.91
CA ILE A 669 -17.44 32.20 -2.52
C ILE A 669 -16.51 32.94 -1.54
N VAL A 670 -15.32 32.38 -1.32
CA VAL A 670 -14.24 32.98 -0.55
C VAL A 670 -13.05 33.19 -1.48
N SER A 671 -12.77 34.45 -1.81
CA SER A 671 -11.66 34.87 -2.68
C SER A 671 -10.36 35.17 -1.94
N ASP A 672 -10.40 35.30 -0.61
CA ASP A 672 -9.20 35.33 0.23
C ASP A 672 -8.71 33.88 0.43
N ILE A 673 -7.62 33.56 -0.25
CA ILE A 673 -7.00 32.23 -0.23
C ILE A 673 -5.82 32.15 0.75
N ASP A 674 -5.44 33.26 1.40
CA ASP A 674 -4.31 33.35 2.31
C ASP A 674 -4.75 33.27 3.79
N ASP A 675 -5.91 33.84 4.15
CA ASP A 675 -6.64 33.54 5.41
C ASP A 675 -8.04 32.98 5.14
N VAL A 676 -8.11 31.69 4.84
CA VAL A 676 -9.38 31.03 4.50
C VAL A 676 -10.28 30.87 5.73
N PHE A 677 -11.23 31.78 5.88
CA PHE A 677 -12.32 31.68 6.86
C PHE A 677 -13.41 30.70 6.42
N LEU A 678 -14.15 30.14 7.39
CA LEU A 678 -15.35 29.35 7.12
C LEU A 678 -16.57 30.24 7.36
N PRO A 679 -17.47 30.43 6.38
CA PRO A 679 -18.60 31.35 6.54
C PRO A 679 -19.63 30.87 7.57
N THR A 680 -20.00 29.59 7.55
CA THR A 680 -21.07 29.00 8.40
C THR A 680 -20.81 27.51 8.70
N PRO A 681 -19.85 27.14 9.58
CA PRO A 681 -19.38 25.75 9.72
C PRO A 681 -20.46 24.67 9.86
N ASP A 682 -21.49 24.91 10.67
CA ASP A 682 -22.56 23.93 10.93
C ASP A 682 -23.45 23.69 9.69
N SER A 683 -23.61 24.70 8.84
CA SER A 683 -24.43 24.67 7.62
C SER A 683 -23.72 24.05 6.40
N LEU A 684 -22.42 23.72 6.52
CA LEU A 684 -21.58 23.19 5.43
C LEU A 684 -21.36 21.67 5.51
N LEU A 685 -21.39 21.11 6.72
CA LEU A 685 -21.43 19.66 6.95
C LEU A 685 -22.83 19.30 7.45
N VAL A 686 -23.75 18.99 6.55
CA VAL A 686 -25.18 18.81 6.87
C VAL A 686 -25.54 17.35 7.06
N ASN A 687 -26.67 17.05 7.71
CA ASN A 687 -27.14 15.67 7.84
C ASN A 687 -27.57 15.13 6.46
N LEU A 688 -27.07 13.96 6.10
CA LEU A 688 -27.33 13.27 4.84
C LEU A 688 -28.81 12.93 4.62
N TYR A 689 -29.57 12.70 5.70
CA TYR A 689 -31.00 12.38 5.65
C TYR A 689 -31.86 13.64 5.55
N GLU A 690 -31.68 14.60 6.45
CA GLU A 690 -32.53 15.81 6.50
C GLU A 690 -32.33 16.70 5.25
N SER A 691 -31.08 16.92 4.82
CA SER A 691 -30.76 17.73 3.64
C SER A 691 -30.76 16.95 2.32
N LYS A 692 -31.31 15.73 2.28
CA LYS A 692 -31.14 14.78 1.16
C LYS A 692 -31.51 15.36 -0.21
N GLU A 693 -32.62 16.09 -0.30
CA GLU A 693 -33.08 16.66 -1.56
C GLU A 693 -32.20 17.83 -2.03
N LEU A 694 -31.80 18.73 -1.12
CA LEU A 694 -30.83 19.80 -1.41
C LEU A 694 -29.48 19.24 -1.90
N ILE A 695 -29.04 18.12 -1.33
CA ILE A 695 -27.82 17.41 -1.78
C ILE A 695 -27.99 16.88 -3.20
N LYS A 696 -29.14 16.29 -3.53
CA LYS A 696 -29.44 15.80 -4.89
C LYS A 696 -29.52 16.96 -5.89
N ASP A 697 -30.15 18.08 -5.53
CA ASP A 697 -30.25 19.27 -6.38
C ASP A 697 -28.86 19.85 -6.67
N LEU A 698 -27.98 19.92 -5.67
CA LEU A 698 -26.58 20.32 -5.87
C LEU A 698 -25.85 19.36 -6.83
N LEU A 699 -25.97 18.04 -6.62
CA LEU A 699 -25.32 17.03 -7.46
C LEU A 699 -25.83 17.05 -8.92
N ASN A 700 -27.10 17.38 -9.14
CA ASN A 700 -27.66 17.58 -10.49
C ASN A 700 -27.14 18.88 -11.14
N ALA A 701 -26.91 19.93 -10.35
CA ALA A 701 -26.45 21.23 -10.83
C ALA A 701 -24.94 21.27 -11.12
N LEU A 702 -24.10 20.66 -10.26
CA LEU A 702 -22.63 20.77 -10.29
C LEU A 702 -21.97 20.54 -11.67
N PRO A 703 -22.31 19.51 -12.46
CA PRO A 703 -21.70 19.29 -13.77
C PRO A 703 -21.98 20.40 -14.80
N ASN A 704 -23.09 21.14 -14.62
CA ASN A 704 -23.56 22.19 -15.53
C ASN A 704 -23.21 23.61 -15.02
N MET A 705 -22.89 23.75 -13.74
CA MET A 705 -22.63 25.03 -13.06
C MET A 705 -21.35 25.73 -13.57
N PHE A 706 -20.36 24.96 -14.02
CA PHE A 706 -19.04 25.45 -14.43
C PHE A 706 -18.76 25.28 -15.94
N THR A 707 -19.78 24.93 -16.73
CA THR A 707 -19.63 24.74 -18.19
C THR A 707 -19.10 26.01 -18.86
N ASN A 708 -18.05 25.87 -19.67
CA ASN A 708 -17.33 26.98 -20.31
C ASN A 708 -16.74 28.01 -19.32
N THR A 709 -16.37 27.59 -18.10
CA THR A 709 -15.58 28.42 -17.19
C THR A 709 -14.29 28.91 -17.84
N ARG A 710 -13.87 30.14 -17.46
CA ARG A 710 -12.62 30.75 -17.92
C ARG A 710 -11.48 30.60 -16.92
N GLU A 711 -11.77 30.13 -15.71
CA GLU A 711 -10.79 29.98 -14.65
C GLU A 711 -9.84 28.80 -14.96
N THR A 712 -8.58 29.12 -15.20
CA THR A 712 -7.53 28.11 -15.48
C THR A 712 -6.76 27.70 -14.22
N HIS A 713 -6.89 28.45 -13.13
CA HIS A 713 -6.19 28.21 -11.87
C HIS A 713 -6.84 27.12 -11.01
N SER A 714 -6.04 26.55 -10.11
CA SER A 714 -6.45 25.53 -9.14
C SER A 714 -5.75 25.78 -7.79
N ALA A 715 -6.44 26.42 -6.85
CA ALA A 715 -6.00 26.77 -5.50
C ALA A 715 -6.16 25.61 -4.48
N LEU A 716 -5.61 24.44 -4.81
CA LEU A 716 -5.80 23.21 -4.02
C LEU A 716 -5.34 23.34 -2.56
N GLY A 717 -4.21 23.98 -2.28
CA GLY A 717 -3.69 24.09 -0.91
C GLY A 717 -4.63 24.87 0.03
N PRO A 718 -5.06 26.09 -0.33
CA PRO A 718 -6.12 26.82 0.36
C PRO A 718 -7.42 26.01 0.51
N ALA A 719 -7.86 25.29 -0.54
CA ALA A 719 -9.03 24.41 -0.48
C ALA A 719 -8.86 23.30 0.58
N LEU A 720 -7.67 22.71 0.69
CA LEU A 720 -7.34 21.68 1.68
C LEU A 720 -7.20 22.25 3.11
N GLN A 721 -6.69 23.48 3.26
CA GLN A 721 -6.64 24.16 4.58
C GLN A 721 -8.05 24.45 5.10
N ALA A 722 -8.95 24.92 4.22
CA ALA A 722 -10.37 25.05 4.53
C ALA A 722 -11.03 23.70 4.86
N ALA A 723 -10.79 22.66 4.07
CA ALA A 723 -11.32 21.32 4.33
C ALA A 723 -10.84 20.75 5.68
N PHE A 724 -9.57 20.95 6.04
CA PHE A 724 -9.05 20.62 7.36
C PHE A 724 -9.76 21.38 8.48
N LYS A 725 -9.89 22.72 8.35
CA LYS A 725 -10.57 23.60 9.32
C LYS A 725 -12.03 23.19 9.53
N LEU A 726 -12.73 22.78 8.46
CA LEU A 726 -14.12 22.33 8.48
C LEU A 726 -14.29 20.94 9.10
N MET A 727 -13.38 20.00 8.82
CA MET A 727 -13.44 18.62 9.35
C MET A 727 -12.90 18.48 10.77
N SER A 728 -12.05 19.40 11.22
CA SER A 728 -11.37 19.38 12.53
C SER A 728 -12.25 19.03 13.75
N PRO A 729 -13.50 19.52 13.90
CA PRO A 729 -14.32 19.20 15.08
C PRO A 729 -14.70 17.71 15.18
N THR A 730 -14.92 17.04 14.05
CA THR A 730 -15.43 15.65 14.00
C THR A 730 -14.36 14.64 13.62
N GLY A 731 -13.44 14.99 12.73
CA GLY A 731 -12.77 14.04 11.86
C GLY A 731 -13.69 13.56 10.72
N GLY A 732 -13.23 12.56 9.97
CA GLY A 732 -13.95 11.96 8.84
C GLY A 732 -13.09 11.77 7.60
N ARG A 733 -13.71 11.67 6.42
CA ARG A 733 -13.04 11.41 5.13
C ARG A 733 -13.23 12.54 4.13
N VAL A 734 -12.12 13.17 3.74
CA VAL A 734 -12.05 14.13 2.63
C VAL A 734 -11.73 13.38 1.33
N SER A 735 -12.50 13.63 0.27
CA SER A 735 -12.34 13.05 -1.06
C SER A 735 -11.95 14.17 -2.03
N VAL A 736 -10.68 14.20 -2.45
CA VAL A 736 -10.09 15.26 -3.27
C VAL A 736 -10.07 14.83 -4.72
N PHE A 737 -10.58 15.67 -5.63
CA PHE A 737 -10.51 15.45 -7.07
C PHE A 737 -9.71 16.59 -7.70
N GLN A 738 -8.63 16.23 -8.41
CA GLN A 738 -7.63 17.15 -8.96
C GLN A 738 -7.26 16.72 -10.39
N THR A 739 -7.17 17.65 -11.35
CA THR A 739 -6.83 17.30 -12.75
C THR A 739 -5.53 17.92 -13.28
N GLN A 740 -4.93 18.87 -12.56
CA GLN A 740 -3.67 19.52 -12.96
C GLN A 740 -2.74 19.83 -11.76
N LEU A 741 -1.59 20.47 -12.01
CA LEU A 741 -0.75 21.05 -10.94
C LEU A 741 -1.52 22.13 -10.17
N PRO A 742 -1.49 22.14 -8.83
CA PRO A 742 -1.92 23.28 -8.03
C PRO A 742 -1.12 24.53 -8.40
N SER A 743 -1.82 25.56 -8.88
CA SER A 743 -1.20 26.70 -9.56
C SER A 743 -1.17 27.99 -8.73
N LEU A 744 -1.88 28.03 -7.61
CA LEU A 744 -2.21 29.26 -6.88
C LEU A 744 -2.30 29.00 -5.37
N GLY A 745 -1.96 30.02 -4.57
CA GLY A 745 -1.99 29.97 -3.11
C GLY A 745 -0.92 29.08 -2.47
N ALA A 746 -1.06 28.84 -1.16
CA ALA A 746 -0.15 27.97 -0.42
C ALA A 746 -0.05 26.56 -1.04
N GLY A 747 1.13 25.97 -1.02
CA GLY A 747 1.34 24.61 -1.54
C GLY A 747 1.28 24.47 -3.07
N LEU A 748 1.28 25.56 -3.84
CA LEU A 748 1.41 25.51 -5.31
C LEU A 748 2.67 24.72 -5.75
N LEU A 749 2.61 24.09 -6.92
CA LEU A 749 3.64 23.18 -7.42
C LEU A 749 4.14 23.57 -8.81
N GLN A 750 5.46 23.46 -9.00
CA GLN A 750 6.14 23.81 -10.25
C GLN A 750 6.29 22.58 -11.15
N SER A 751 6.26 22.78 -12.48
CA SER A 751 6.44 21.71 -13.47
C SER A 751 7.91 21.25 -13.59
N ARG A 752 8.40 20.60 -12.54
CA ARG A 752 9.80 20.17 -12.36
C ARG A 752 10.21 18.86 -13.07
N GLU A 753 9.30 18.13 -13.71
CA GLU A 753 9.69 16.97 -14.53
C GLU A 753 10.42 17.43 -15.81
N ASP A 754 11.69 17.05 -15.99
CA ASP A 754 12.40 17.17 -17.28
C ASP A 754 12.08 15.95 -18.17
N PRO A 755 11.36 16.14 -19.31
CA PRO A 755 11.05 15.04 -20.23
C PRO A 755 12.27 14.29 -20.75
N ASN A 756 13.43 14.95 -20.87
CA ASN A 756 14.66 14.38 -21.42
C ASN A 756 15.35 13.41 -20.44
N GLN A 757 15.07 13.53 -19.14
CA GLN A 757 15.64 12.67 -18.10
C GLN A 757 14.78 11.44 -17.76
N ARG A 758 13.62 11.24 -18.42
CA ARG A 758 12.67 10.14 -18.14
C ARG A 758 13.23 8.72 -18.33
N SER A 759 14.36 8.56 -19.01
CA SER A 759 15.10 7.30 -19.18
C SER A 759 16.41 7.22 -18.37
N SER A 760 16.78 8.29 -17.64
CA SER A 760 18.09 8.46 -17.00
C SER A 760 18.36 7.40 -15.92
N THR A 761 19.46 6.66 -16.08
CA THR A 761 19.78 5.49 -15.25
C THR A 761 20.36 5.84 -13.88
N LYS A 762 20.92 7.05 -13.69
CA LYS A 762 21.73 7.39 -12.51
C LYS A 762 20.90 7.84 -11.30
N VAL A 763 20.04 8.84 -11.47
CA VAL A 763 19.17 9.38 -10.40
C VAL A 763 17.84 9.79 -11.02
N VAL A 764 16.72 9.37 -10.43
CA VAL A 764 15.40 9.90 -10.77
C VAL A 764 15.23 11.23 -10.06
N GLN A 765 15.40 12.33 -10.80
CA GLN A 765 15.22 13.67 -10.26
C GLN A 765 13.77 13.87 -9.78
N HIS A 766 13.61 14.68 -8.74
CA HIS A 766 12.31 15.12 -8.21
C HIS A 766 11.38 14.01 -7.69
N LEU A 767 11.92 12.82 -7.40
CA LEU A 767 11.16 11.68 -6.84
C LEU A 767 10.64 11.94 -5.41
N GLY A 768 11.31 12.80 -4.64
CA GLY A 768 10.81 13.31 -3.36
C GLY A 768 9.91 14.56 -3.52
N PRO A 769 9.04 14.88 -2.55
CA PRO A 769 8.18 16.06 -2.58
C PRO A 769 8.93 17.38 -2.83
N ALA A 770 8.29 18.33 -3.51
CA ALA A 770 8.81 19.69 -3.70
C ALA A 770 8.70 20.57 -2.43
N THR A 771 7.69 20.28 -1.61
CA THR A 771 7.34 21.01 -0.39
C THR A 771 6.84 20.03 0.66
N ASP A 772 7.00 20.37 1.93
CA ASP A 772 6.45 19.64 3.05
C ASP A 772 4.96 19.96 3.32
N PHE A 773 4.38 20.99 2.66
CA PHE A 773 2.99 21.44 2.85
C PHE A 773 1.97 20.27 2.91
N TYR A 774 1.93 19.42 1.88
CA TYR A 774 1.01 18.29 1.79
C TYR A 774 1.26 17.21 2.86
N LYS A 775 2.50 17.10 3.33
CA LYS A 775 2.86 16.21 4.45
C LYS A 775 2.40 16.82 5.78
N LYS A 776 2.68 18.11 6.03
CA LYS A 776 2.27 18.83 7.25
C LYS A 776 0.75 18.80 7.43
N LEU A 777 0.01 19.21 6.40
CA LEU A 777 -1.46 19.11 6.32
C LEU A 777 -1.96 17.70 6.70
N ALA A 778 -1.34 16.65 6.16
CA ALA A 778 -1.75 15.27 6.43
C ALA A 778 -1.46 14.83 7.88
N LEU A 779 -0.41 15.36 8.51
CA LEU A 779 -0.12 15.15 9.93
C LEU A 779 -1.15 15.86 10.82
N ASP A 780 -1.52 17.08 10.47
CA ASP A 780 -2.55 17.87 11.17
C ASP A 780 -3.93 17.19 11.05
N CYS A 781 -4.29 16.74 9.85
CA CYS A 781 -5.47 15.91 9.59
C CYS A 781 -5.44 14.58 10.38
N SER A 782 -4.29 13.89 10.43
CA SER A 782 -4.07 12.70 11.28
C SER A 782 -4.17 12.98 12.78
N GLY A 783 -3.99 14.24 13.20
CA GLY A 783 -4.30 14.72 14.55
C GLY A 783 -5.81 14.70 14.81
N GLN A 784 -6.59 15.35 13.92
CA GLN A 784 -8.04 15.51 14.07
C GLN A 784 -8.88 14.35 13.49
N GLN A 785 -8.26 13.18 13.26
CA GLN A 785 -8.93 11.98 12.76
C GLN A 785 -9.61 12.19 11.38
N THR A 786 -8.98 13.01 10.53
CA THR A 786 -9.38 13.26 9.15
C THR A 786 -8.45 12.51 8.18
N ALA A 787 -8.99 11.66 7.31
CA ALA A 787 -8.24 11.09 6.18
C ALA A 787 -8.49 11.90 4.88
N VAL A 788 -7.48 11.98 4.02
CA VAL A 788 -7.55 12.66 2.72
C VAL A 788 -7.27 11.65 1.60
N ASP A 789 -8.31 11.25 0.89
CA ASP A 789 -8.24 10.36 -0.28
C ASP A 789 -8.08 11.20 -1.56
N LEU A 790 -7.05 10.92 -2.38
CA LEU A 790 -6.75 11.66 -3.61
C LEU A 790 -7.19 10.89 -4.87
N PHE A 791 -7.97 11.54 -5.73
CA PHE A 791 -8.27 11.16 -7.09
C PHE A 791 -7.57 12.14 -8.04
N LEU A 792 -6.45 11.72 -8.65
CA LEU A 792 -5.71 12.49 -9.63
C LEU A 792 -6.07 12.01 -11.04
N LEU A 793 -6.64 12.90 -11.87
CA LEU A 793 -7.18 12.57 -13.19
C LEU A 793 -6.43 13.30 -14.32
N SER A 794 -5.13 13.56 -14.12
CA SER A 794 -4.37 14.50 -14.94
C SER A 794 -3.94 13.98 -16.32
N SER A 795 -3.95 14.87 -17.31
CA SER A 795 -3.45 14.61 -18.66
C SER A 795 -1.95 14.91 -18.83
N GLN A 796 -1.43 15.83 -18.01
CA GLN A 796 -0.03 16.26 -17.95
C GLN A 796 0.60 15.89 -16.59
N TYR A 797 1.90 16.20 -16.43
CA TYR A 797 2.58 16.11 -15.13
C TYR A 797 1.82 16.91 -14.07
N SER A 798 1.65 16.34 -12.87
CA SER A 798 0.93 16.97 -11.75
C SER A 798 1.59 16.73 -10.40
N ASP A 799 2.86 16.35 -10.41
CA ASP A 799 3.72 16.15 -9.24
C ASP A 799 3.09 15.30 -8.12
N LEU A 800 2.69 14.09 -8.49
CA LEU A 800 2.14 13.09 -7.58
C LEU A 800 3.12 12.76 -6.43
N ALA A 801 4.43 13.01 -6.58
CA ALA A 801 5.40 12.89 -5.48
C ALA A 801 5.04 13.80 -4.30
N SER A 802 4.63 15.03 -4.58
CA SER A 802 4.17 15.99 -3.58
C SER A 802 2.73 15.73 -3.17
N LEU A 803 1.81 15.58 -4.13
CA LEU A 803 0.36 15.43 -3.84
C LEU A 803 0.07 14.17 -3.01
N ALA A 804 0.74 13.05 -3.30
CA ALA A 804 0.51 11.79 -2.58
C ALA A 804 0.81 11.88 -1.07
N CYS A 805 1.57 12.88 -0.61
CA CYS A 805 1.77 13.10 0.82
C CYS A 805 0.47 13.36 1.59
N MET A 806 -0.54 13.97 0.96
CA MET A 806 -1.83 14.26 1.61
C MET A 806 -2.49 12.97 2.13
N SER A 807 -2.41 11.89 1.35
CA SER A 807 -2.99 10.59 1.67
C SER A 807 -2.03 9.69 2.45
N LYS A 808 -0.73 9.70 2.10
CA LYS A 808 0.30 8.84 2.73
C LYS A 808 0.35 9.00 4.25
N TYR A 809 0.25 10.23 4.75
CA TYR A 809 0.37 10.50 6.20
C TYR A 809 -0.99 10.68 6.91
N SER A 810 -2.11 10.58 6.19
CA SER A 810 -3.48 10.61 6.74
C SER A 810 -4.17 9.24 6.74
N ALA A 811 -3.48 8.16 6.37
CA ALA A 811 -4.06 6.84 6.06
C ALA A 811 -5.10 6.82 4.90
N GLY A 812 -5.02 7.79 4.00
CA GLY A 812 -5.85 7.86 2.80
C GLY A 812 -5.35 6.96 1.65
N CYS A 813 -6.13 6.96 0.59
CA CYS A 813 -5.97 6.23 -0.66
C CYS A 813 -5.51 7.17 -1.78
N ILE A 814 -4.86 6.62 -2.80
CA ILE A 814 -4.40 7.36 -3.98
C ILE A 814 -4.91 6.64 -5.21
N TYR A 815 -5.72 7.31 -6.01
CA TYR A 815 -6.26 6.83 -7.28
C TYR A 815 -5.71 7.70 -8.42
N TYR A 816 -5.25 7.06 -9.50
CA TYR A 816 -4.69 7.75 -10.66
C TYR A 816 -5.36 7.29 -11.96
N TYR A 817 -5.73 8.27 -12.79
CA TYR A 817 -6.42 8.08 -14.07
C TYR A 817 -5.68 8.90 -15.14
N PRO A 818 -4.50 8.44 -15.61
CA PRO A 818 -3.67 9.19 -16.54
C PRO A 818 -4.42 9.48 -17.84
N SER A 819 -4.42 10.76 -18.24
CA SER A 819 -5.15 11.27 -19.39
C SER A 819 -6.64 10.86 -19.38
N PHE A 820 -7.29 11.03 -18.23
CA PHE A 820 -8.75 10.96 -18.12
C PHE A 820 -9.40 11.99 -19.05
N HIS A 821 -10.46 11.57 -19.74
CA HIS A 821 -11.37 12.45 -20.46
C HIS A 821 -12.68 11.69 -20.70
N TYR A 822 -13.82 12.26 -20.34
CA TYR A 822 -15.14 11.63 -20.52
C TYR A 822 -15.35 11.07 -21.94
N THR A 823 -15.26 11.93 -22.97
CA THR A 823 -15.48 11.57 -24.37
C THR A 823 -14.26 10.92 -25.05
N HIS A 824 -13.05 11.44 -24.81
CA HIS A 824 -11.86 11.00 -25.55
C HIS A 824 -11.13 9.80 -24.92
N ASN A 825 -11.42 9.46 -23.65
CA ASN A 825 -10.89 8.28 -22.98
C ASN A 825 -11.94 7.60 -22.08
N PRO A 826 -13.05 7.08 -22.68
CA PRO A 826 -14.16 6.52 -21.92
C PRO A 826 -13.75 5.29 -21.08
N SER A 827 -12.62 4.64 -21.39
CA SER A 827 -12.06 3.56 -20.58
C SER A 827 -11.67 4.01 -19.17
N GLN A 828 -11.15 5.24 -19.01
CA GLN A 828 -10.88 5.83 -17.70
C GLN A 828 -12.17 6.31 -17.01
N ALA A 829 -13.19 6.75 -17.77
CA ALA A 829 -14.50 7.13 -17.23
C ALA A 829 -15.25 5.92 -16.65
N GLU A 830 -15.31 4.80 -17.37
CA GLU A 830 -15.88 3.54 -16.87
C GLU A 830 -15.09 3.02 -15.65
N LYS A 831 -13.75 3.06 -15.71
CA LYS A 831 -12.90 2.70 -14.57
C LYS A 831 -13.25 3.54 -13.34
N LEU A 832 -13.29 4.87 -13.47
CA LEU A 832 -13.64 5.77 -12.38
C LEU A 832 -15.03 5.45 -11.81
N GLN A 833 -16.03 5.21 -12.66
CA GLN A 833 -17.39 4.87 -12.19
C GLN A 833 -17.40 3.59 -11.33
N LYS A 834 -16.67 2.54 -11.74
CA LYS A 834 -16.59 1.28 -10.97
C LYS A 834 -15.73 1.41 -9.70
N ASP A 835 -14.60 2.12 -9.78
CA ASP A 835 -13.73 2.38 -8.64
C ASP A 835 -14.43 3.28 -7.60
N LEU A 836 -15.22 4.27 -8.03
CA LEU A 836 -16.08 5.08 -7.16
C LEU A 836 -17.16 4.25 -6.49
N LYS A 837 -17.84 3.34 -7.21
CA LYS A 837 -18.83 2.43 -6.62
C LYS A 837 -18.22 1.64 -5.44
N ARG A 838 -17.03 1.04 -5.62
CA ARG A 838 -16.30 0.39 -4.50
C ARG A 838 -15.94 1.38 -3.40
N TYR A 839 -15.36 2.53 -3.76
CA TYR A 839 -14.89 3.54 -2.79
C TYR A 839 -15.99 4.14 -1.92
N LEU A 840 -17.19 4.33 -2.48
CA LEU A 840 -18.36 4.90 -1.81
C LEU A 840 -19.09 3.88 -0.93
N THR A 841 -19.25 2.62 -1.37
CA THR A 841 -20.08 1.62 -0.66
C THR A 841 -19.32 0.57 0.13
N ARG A 842 -17.98 0.49 0.04
CA ARG A 842 -17.17 -0.40 0.89
C ARG A 842 -17.28 0.02 2.36
N LYS A 843 -17.23 -0.94 3.29
CA LYS A 843 -17.18 -0.62 4.73
C LYS A 843 -15.99 0.29 5.06
N ILE A 844 -16.08 1.02 6.16
CA ILE A 844 -15.00 1.92 6.62
C ILE A 844 -14.95 1.96 8.15
N GLY A 845 -13.76 2.17 8.70
CA GLY A 845 -13.56 2.52 10.10
C GLY A 845 -12.98 3.93 10.22
N PHE A 846 -13.38 4.67 11.24
CA PHE A 846 -12.92 6.02 11.57
C PHE A 846 -12.08 6.02 12.86
N GLU A 847 -11.28 7.06 13.07
CA GLU A 847 -10.51 7.35 14.29
C GLU A 847 -9.79 6.10 14.85
N ALA A 848 -9.12 5.39 13.94
CA ALA A 848 -8.58 4.08 14.17
C ALA A 848 -7.11 4.12 14.60
N VAL A 849 -6.72 3.12 15.38
CA VAL A 849 -5.32 2.87 15.73
C VAL A 849 -5.01 1.39 15.62
N MET A 850 -3.89 1.07 14.99
CA MET A 850 -3.41 -0.29 14.83
C MET A 850 -2.10 -0.48 15.58
N ARG A 851 -2.02 -1.51 16.42
CA ARG A 851 -0.81 -1.88 17.16
C ARG A 851 -0.46 -3.33 16.89
N ILE A 852 0.79 -3.61 16.54
CA ILE A 852 1.30 -4.97 16.35
C ILE A 852 2.18 -5.33 17.55
N ARG A 853 1.85 -6.42 18.24
CA ARG A 853 2.65 -7.00 19.32
C ARG A 853 3.33 -8.27 18.85
N CYS A 854 4.47 -8.58 19.44
CA CYS A 854 5.27 -9.77 19.19
C CYS A 854 5.69 -10.44 20.51
N THR A 855 6.14 -11.68 20.43
CA THR A 855 6.78 -12.37 21.56
C THR A 855 8.10 -11.68 21.95
N LYS A 856 8.43 -11.69 23.25
CA LYS A 856 9.68 -11.14 23.80
C LYS A 856 10.89 -11.60 22.98
N GLY A 857 11.80 -10.65 22.70
CA GLY A 857 12.98 -10.84 21.86
C GLY A 857 12.79 -10.44 20.40
N LEU A 858 11.55 -10.36 19.90
CA LEU A 858 11.25 -9.74 18.60
C LEU A 858 10.89 -8.26 18.79
N SER A 859 11.23 -7.43 17.80
CA SER A 859 10.88 -6.00 17.75
C SER A 859 10.37 -5.57 16.37
N MET A 860 9.64 -4.44 16.33
CA MET A 860 9.15 -3.78 15.12
C MET A 860 10.19 -2.73 14.69
N HIS A 861 10.75 -2.86 13.48
CA HIS A 861 11.84 -1.98 13.02
C HIS A 861 11.36 -0.88 12.07
N THR A 862 10.55 -1.21 11.06
CA THR A 862 10.08 -0.23 10.06
C THR A 862 8.74 -0.65 9.47
N PHE A 863 7.74 0.21 9.55
CA PHE A 863 6.44 0.01 8.91
C PHE A 863 6.43 0.57 7.49
N HIS A 864 5.64 -0.04 6.61
CA HIS A 864 5.38 0.44 5.26
C HIS A 864 3.86 0.40 4.98
N GLY A 865 3.32 1.50 4.46
CA GLY A 865 1.89 1.72 4.29
C GLY A 865 1.55 3.21 4.24
N ASN A 866 0.25 3.53 4.23
CA ASN A 866 -0.25 4.89 4.44
C ASN A 866 -0.81 4.99 5.86
N PHE A 867 -0.18 5.82 6.72
CA PHE A 867 -0.51 5.99 8.14
C PHE A 867 0.30 7.18 8.73
N PHE A 868 0.01 7.53 9.98
CA PHE A 868 0.94 8.29 10.81
C PHE A 868 1.49 7.43 11.97
N VAL A 869 2.80 7.41 12.18
CA VAL A 869 3.43 6.63 13.27
C VAL A 869 3.35 7.41 14.58
N ARG A 870 2.77 6.83 15.63
CA ARG A 870 2.60 7.44 16.96
C ARG A 870 3.58 6.86 18.01
N SER A 871 3.98 5.59 17.86
CA SER A 871 5.10 4.96 18.58
C SER A 871 5.72 3.86 17.72
N THR A 872 6.84 3.27 18.17
CA THR A 872 7.57 2.18 17.48
C THR A 872 6.72 0.94 17.16
N ASP A 873 5.52 0.82 17.71
CA ASP A 873 4.57 -0.26 17.48
C ASP A 873 3.13 0.20 17.16
N LEU A 874 2.84 1.52 17.15
CA LEU A 874 1.49 2.10 17.01
C LEU A 874 1.36 2.99 15.78
N LEU A 875 0.37 2.67 14.95
CA LEU A 875 -0.04 3.44 13.79
C LEU A 875 -1.37 4.16 14.07
N SER A 876 -1.39 5.47 13.84
CA SER A 876 -2.60 6.29 13.67
C SER A 876 -3.17 6.05 12.26
N LEU A 877 -4.45 5.74 12.20
CA LEU A 877 -5.22 5.50 10.98
C LEU A 877 -6.50 6.33 11.05
N ALA A 878 -6.45 7.59 10.59
CA ALA A 878 -7.61 8.50 10.65
C ALA A 878 -8.87 7.85 10.05
N ASN A 879 -8.68 7.14 8.93
CA ASN A 879 -9.56 6.07 8.48
C ASN A 879 -8.80 4.75 8.28
N ILE A 880 -9.54 3.65 8.35
CA ILE A 880 -9.13 2.34 7.84
C ILE A 880 -10.16 1.83 6.83
N ASN A 881 -9.68 1.40 5.66
CA ASN A 881 -10.50 0.90 4.57
C ASN A 881 -10.15 -0.58 4.26
N PRO A 882 -11.09 -1.37 3.71
CA PRO A 882 -10.95 -2.82 3.55
C PRO A 882 -10.00 -3.24 2.43
N ASP A 883 -9.42 -2.30 1.68
CA ASP A 883 -8.57 -2.58 0.53
C ASP A 883 -7.09 -2.28 0.81
N ALA A 884 -6.76 -1.69 1.98
CA ALA A 884 -5.40 -1.33 2.35
C ALA A 884 -4.62 -2.51 2.96
N GLY A 885 -3.49 -2.83 2.33
CA GLY A 885 -2.42 -3.67 2.89
C GLY A 885 -1.35 -2.83 3.58
N PHE A 886 -0.64 -3.46 4.52
CA PHE A 886 0.53 -2.88 5.21
C PHE A 886 1.61 -3.95 5.37
N ALA A 887 2.87 -3.52 5.53
CA ALA A 887 4.00 -4.38 5.85
C ALA A 887 4.81 -3.82 7.02
N VAL A 888 5.56 -4.68 7.72
CA VAL A 888 6.52 -4.27 8.75
C VAL A 888 7.76 -5.15 8.74
N GLN A 889 8.94 -4.55 8.72
CA GLN A 889 10.22 -5.22 8.94
C GLN A 889 10.43 -5.43 10.46
N LEU A 890 10.99 -6.58 10.83
CA LEU A 890 11.29 -6.95 12.22
C LEU A 890 12.78 -7.11 12.48
N SER A 891 13.16 -7.08 13.75
CA SER A 891 14.47 -7.46 14.28
C SER A 891 14.35 -8.44 15.45
N ILE A 892 15.44 -9.13 15.79
CA ILE A 892 15.55 -10.03 16.94
C ILE A 892 16.56 -9.40 17.93
N GLU A 893 16.04 -8.72 18.95
CA GLU A 893 16.83 -8.03 19.98
C GLU A 893 17.32 -8.98 21.08
N GLU A 894 16.51 -9.99 21.43
CA GLU A 894 16.90 -11.06 22.36
C GLU A 894 16.73 -12.44 21.71
N SER A 895 17.60 -13.39 22.07
CA SER A 895 17.53 -14.74 21.51
C SER A 895 16.26 -15.48 21.96
N LEU A 896 15.62 -16.16 21.01
CA LEU A 896 14.33 -16.84 21.19
C LEU A 896 14.53 -18.25 21.76
N THR A 897 15.17 -18.32 22.93
CA THR A 897 15.48 -19.56 23.67
C THR A 897 14.38 -19.96 24.65
N ASP A 898 13.54 -19.02 25.08
CA ASP A 898 12.50 -19.23 26.10
C ASP A 898 11.38 -20.20 25.66
N THR A 899 11.15 -20.32 24.35
CA THR A 899 10.08 -21.15 23.73
C THR A 899 10.46 -21.62 22.33
N SER A 900 9.90 -22.75 21.91
CA SER A 900 9.95 -23.24 20.51
C SER A 900 8.91 -22.58 19.58
N LEU A 901 8.10 -21.66 20.09
CA LEU A 901 7.04 -20.94 19.38
C LEU A 901 7.11 -19.45 19.68
N VAL A 902 6.87 -18.61 18.67
CA VAL A 902 6.58 -17.18 18.82
C VAL A 902 5.20 -16.84 18.26
N CYS A 903 4.68 -15.69 18.66
CA CYS A 903 3.38 -15.19 18.22
C CYS A 903 3.45 -13.70 17.88
N PHE A 904 2.67 -13.32 16.87
CA PHE A 904 2.42 -11.95 16.47
C PHE A 904 0.92 -11.66 16.62
N GLN A 905 0.57 -10.50 17.18
CA GLN A 905 -0.83 -10.10 17.35
C GLN A 905 -1.04 -8.66 16.88
N THR A 906 -1.75 -8.51 15.77
CA THR A 906 -2.25 -7.23 15.27
C THR A 906 -3.59 -6.93 15.93
N ALA A 907 -3.74 -5.74 16.52
CA ALA A 907 -5.00 -5.25 17.06
C ALA A 907 -5.35 -3.88 16.47
N LEU A 908 -6.49 -3.81 15.78
CA LEU A 908 -7.06 -2.63 15.14
C LEU A 908 -8.27 -2.16 15.95
N LEU A 909 -8.10 -1.10 16.72
CA LEU A 909 -9.19 -0.39 17.41
C LEU A 909 -9.73 0.68 16.45
N TYR A 910 -11.05 0.73 16.21
CA TYR A 910 -11.68 1.68 15.29
C TYR A 910 -13.12 2.00 15.70
N THR A 911 -13.68 3.09 15.13
CA THR A 911 -15.11 3.43 15.23
C THR A 911 -15.81 2.97 13.95
N SER A 912 -16.86 2.15 14.09
CA SER A 912 -17.67 1.68 12.96
C SER A 912 -18.51 2.81 12.37
N SER A 913 -18.95 2.66 11.13
CA SER A 913 -19.91 3.57 10.50
C SER A 913 -21.31 3.58 11.15
N LYS A 914 -21.52 2.80 12.23
CA LYS A 914 -22.73 2.80 13.07
C LYS A 914 -22.47 3.35 14.48
N GLY A 915 -21.35 4.04 14.70
CA GLY A 915 -21.02 4.66 15.98
C GLY A 915 -20.58 3.69 17.09
N GLU A 916 -20.21 2.44 16.76
CA GLU A 916 -19.68 1.51 17.77
C GLU A 916 -18.15 1.58 17.80
N ARG A 917 -17.55 1.55 19.00
CA ARG A 917 -16.11 1.31 19.13
C ARG A 917 -15.85 -0.19 19.08
N ARG A 918 -15.01 -0.64 18.14
CA ARG A 918 -14.69 -2.07 17.91
C ARG A 918 -13.20 -2.34 17.88
N ILE A 919 -12.79 -3.55 18.24
CA ILE A 919 -11.39 -4.00 18.22
C ILE A 919 -11.29 -5.30 17.43
N ARG A 920 -10.77 -5.24 16.21
CA ARG A 920 -10.43 -6.44 15.43
C ARG A 920 -9.04 -6.93 15.80
N VAL A 921 -8.91 -8.23 16.08
CA VAL A 921 -7.65 -8.87 16.48
C VAL A 921 -7.32 -10.01 15.53
N HIS A 922 -6.06 -10.06 15.07
CA HIS A 922 -5.48 -11.17 14.31
C HIS A 922 -4.24 -11.69 15.04
N THR A 923 -4.20 -12.97 15.39
CA THR A 923 -3.06 -13.61 16.06
C THR A 923 -2.46 -14.72 15.20
N LEU A 924 -1.18 -14.58 14.83
CA LEU A 924 -0.39 -15.53 14.04
C LEU A 924 0.63 -16.22 14.96
N CYS A 925 0.69 -17.55 14.96
CA CYS A 925 1.71 -18.33 15.66
C CYS A 925 2.67 -18.99 14.66
N LEU A 926 3.97 -19.01 14.97
CA LEU A 926 5.05 -19.56 14.14
C LEU A 926 6.06 -20.35 15.01
N PRO A 927 6.63 -21.46 14.51
CA PRO A 927 7.74 -22.15 15.16
C PRO A 927 9.06 -21.35 15.11
N VAL A 928 9.91 -21.58 16.10
CA VAL A 928 11.30 -21.08 16.19
C VAL A 928 12.27 -22.18 15.79
N VAL A 929 13.31 -21.86 15.01
CA VAL A 929 14.29 -22.82 14.48
C VAL A 929 15.73 -22.32 14.65
N SER A 930 16.65 -23.26 14.88
CA SER A 930 18.08 -22.99 15.10
C SER A 930 18.99 -23.38 13.92
N SER A 931 18.47 -24.11 12.92
CA SER A 931 19.22 -24.44 11.71
C SER A 931 18.90 -23.49 10.56
N LEU A 932 19.90 -23.25 9.70
CA LEU A 932 19.76 -22.40 8.51
C LEU A 932 18.88 -23.09 7.44
N ALA A 933 18.94 -24.43 7.37
CA ALA A 933 18.09 -25.23 6.49
C ALA A 933 16.60 -25.03 6.83
N ASP A 934 16.22 -25.04 8.11
CA ASP A 934 14.82 -24.86 8.50
C ASP A 934 14.28 -23.46 8.17
N VAL A 935 15.14 -22.42 8.20
CA VAL A 935 14.76 -21.06 7.78
C VAL A 935 14.41 -21.04 6.28
N TYR A 936 15.23 -21.66 5.42
CA TYR A 936 14.89 -21.83 4.00
C TYR A 936 13.72 -22.78 3.75
N ALA A 937 13.47 -23.75 4.62
CA ALA A 937 12.30 -24.63 4.51
C ALA A 937 10.96 -23.89 4.71
N GLY A 938 10.98 -22.74 5.39
CA GLY A 938 9.79 -22.00 5.81
C GLY A 938 9.61 -20.60 5.21
N VAL A 939 10.38 -20.19 4.19
CA VAL A 939 10.24 -18.86 3.56
C VAL A 939 9.00 -18.75 2.66
N ASP A 940 8.19 -17.69 2.84
CA ASP A 940 7.18 -17.25 1.86
C ASP A 940 7.87 -16.28 0.87
N VAL A 941 8.14 -16.78 -0.33
CA VAL A 941 8.79 -16.02 -1.40
C VAL A 941 7.98 -14.81 -1.88
N GLN A 942 6.65 -14.86 -1.85
CA GLN A 942 5.81 -13.73 -2.25
C GLN A 942 5.78 -12.65 -1.17
N ALA A 943 5.72 -13.05 0.09
CA ALA A 943 5.87 -12.15 1.24
C ALA A 943 7.24 -11.45 1.22
N ALA A 944 8.32 -12.20 1.02
CA ALA A 944 9.68 -11.66 0.93
C ALA A 944 9.81 -10.63 -0.21
N ILE A 945 9.27 -10.93 -1.39
CA ILE A 945 9.25 -10.01 -2.55
C ILE A 945 8.45 -8.74 -2.26
N CYS A 946 7.27 -8.85 -1.64
CA CYS A 946 6.43 -7.68 -1.32
C CYS A 946 7.05 -6.80 -0.23
N LEU A 947 7.79 -7.37 0.72
CA LEU A 947 8.58 -6.62 1.70
C LEU A 947 9.79 -5.94 1.05
N LEU A 948 10.56 -6.66 0.23
CA LEU A 948 11.70 -6.11 -0.52
C LEU A 948 11.29 -4.98 -1.47
N ALA A 949 10.14 -5.10 -2.13
CA ALA A 949 9.55 -4.01 -2.93
C ALA A 949 9.31 -2.76 -2.07
N ASN A 950 8.79 -2.93 -0.85
CA ASN A 950 8.55 -1.82 0.07
C ASN A 950 9.85 -1.17 0.57
N MET A 951 10.87 -1.97 0.88
CA MET A 951 12.21 -1.48 1.24
C MET A 951 12.89 -0.76 0.06
N ALA A 952 12.70 -1.26 -1.17
CA ALA A 952 13.23 -0.66 -2.40
C ALA A 952 12.56 0.68 -2.75
N VAL A 953 11.26 0.86 -2.48
CA VAL A 953 10.61 2.19 -2.57
C VAL A 953 11.29 3.17 -1.62
N ASP A 954 11.47 2.81 -0.35
CA ASP A 954 12.06 3.72 0.64
C ASP A 954 13.51 4.05 0.27
N ARG A 955 14.31 3.06 -0.14
CA ARG A 955 15.69 3.24 -0.63
C ARG A 955 15.78 4.12 -1.88
N SER A 956 14.80 4.02 -2.79
CA SER A 956 14.75 4.85 -4.01
C SER A 956 14.56 6.34 -3.70
N VAL A 957 13.84 6.65 -2.62
CA VAL A 957 13.55 8.03 -2.18
C VAL A 957 14.63 8.55 -1.21
N SER A 958 15.21 7.70 -0.36
CA SER A 958 16.18 8.10 0.66
C SER A 958 17.66 8.03 0.23
N SER A 959 17.96 7.41 -0.91
CA SER A 959 19.32 7.22 -1.43
C SER A 959 19.33 7.43 -2.95
N SER A 960 19.11 6.38 -3.74
CA SER A 960 18.93 6.46 -5.18
C SER A 960 18.20 5.24 -5.74
N LEU A 961 17.74 5.34 -6.98
CA LEU A 961 17.19 4.19 -7.72
C LEU A 961 18.27 3.11 -7.98
N SER A 962 19.55 3.46 -8.11
CA SER A 962 20.61 2.44 -8.24
C SER A 962 20.69 1.63 -6.95
N ASP A 963 20.87 2.28 -5.80
CA ASP A 963 21.01 1.59 -4.50
C ASP A 963 19.82 0.69 -4.16
N ALA A 964 18.62 1.03 -4.65
CA ALA A 964 17.43 0.21 -4.53
C ALA A 964 17.49 -1.04 -5.43
N ARG A 965 17.91 -0.88 -6.69
CA ARG A 965 18.07 -1.99 -7.64
C ARG A 965 19.23 -2.92 -7.24
N ASP A 966 20.36 -2.35 -6.85
CA ASP A 966 21.56 -3.08 -6.44
C ASP A 966 21.30 -3.87 -5.14
N ALA A 967 20.57 -3.29 -4.17
CA ALA A 967 20.11 -4.02 -2.99
C ALA A 967 19.13 -5.18 -3.32
N LEU A 968 18.27 -5.04 -4.33
CA LEU A 968 17.39 -6.12 -4.79
C LEU A 968 18.18 -7.26 -5.44
N VAL A 969 19.21 -6.96 -6.25
CA VAL A 969 20.10 -7.99 -6.81
C VAL A 969 20.89 -8.68 -5.70
N ASN A 970 21.47 -7.92 -4.77
CA ASN A 970 22.25 -8.46 -3.66
C ASN A 970 21.42 -9.36 -2.75
N ALA A 971 20.13 -9.07 -2.53
CA ALA A 971 19.25 -9.97 -1.77
C ALA A 971 19.14 -11.38 -2.40
N VAL A 972 19.24 -11.52 -3.72
CA VAL A 972 19.29 -12.82 -4.42
C VAL A 972 20.66 -13.47 -4.30
N VAL A 973 21.74 -12.70 -4.55
CA VAL A 973 23.13 -13.16 -4.46
C VAL A 973 23.44 -13.69 -3.06
N ASP A 974 23.18 -12.88 -2.03
CA ASP A 974 23.45 -13.18 -0.63
C ASP A 974 22.68 -14.41 -0.13
N SER A 975 21.38 -14.51 -0.45
CA SER A 975 20.55 -15.62 0.04
C SER A 975 20.81 -16.95 -0.67
N LEU A 976 21.13 -16.94 -1.98
CA LEU A 976 21.51 -18.16 -2.69
C LEU A 976 22.96 -18.59 -2.38
N SER A 977 23.87 -17.64 -2.13
CA SER A 977 25.22 -17.93 -1.61
C SER A 977 25.15 -18.56 -0.20
N ALA A 978 24.35 -17.97 0.69
CA ALA A 978 24.13 -18.52 2.03
C ALA A 978 23.46 -19.90 2.00
N TYR A 979 22.50 -20.16 1.09
CA TYR A 979 21.99 -21.51 0.83
C TYR A 979 23.07 -22.46 0.34
N GLY A 980 23.88 -22.05 -0.65
CA GLY A 980 25.01 -22.84 -1.18
C GLY A 980 25.95 -23.33 -0.07
N SER A 981 26.23 -22.48 0.92
CA SER A 981 27.04 -22.85 2.09
C SER A 981 26.47 -23.98 2.97
N THR A 982 25.19 -24.32 2.81
CA THR A 982 24.51 -25.42 3.54
C THR A 982 24.41 -26.72 2.74
N VAL A 983 24.57 -26.68 1.41
CA VAL A 983 24.42 -27.84 0.52
C VAL A 983 25.76 -28.31 -0.05
N SER A 984 26.61 -28.81 0.85
CA SER A 984 27.88 -29.45 0.48
C SER A 984 27.66 -30.56 -0.57
N ASN A 985 28.59 -30.67 -1.53
CA ASN A 985 28.69 -31.67 -2.61
C ASN A 985 27.97 -31.39 -3.94
N LEU A 986 27.36 -30.22 -4.18
CA LEU A 986 26.88 -29.87 -5.54
C LEU A 986 27.95 -29.13 -6.37
N GLN A 987 27.96 -29.38 -7.69
CA GLN A 987 28.97 -28.84 -8.60
C GLN A 987 28.88 -27.31 -8.70
N HIS A 988 30.04 -26.64 -8.69
CA HIS A 988 30.15 -25.18 -8.75
C HIS A 988 29.76 -24.57 -10.13
N SER A 989 29.29 -25.40 -11.06
CA SER A 989 28.90 -25.04 -12.43
C SER A 989 27.45 -24.55 -12.57
N ALA A 990 26.60 -24.72 -11.55
CA ALA A 990 25.16 -24.43 -11.62
C ALA A 990 24.64 -23.57 -10.46
N LEU A 991 23.65 -22.73 -10.73
CA LEU A 991 22.97 -21.92 -9.71
C LEU A 991 21.86 -22.75 -9.03
N MET A 992 22.13 -23.15 -7.80
CA MET A 992 21.22 -23.97 -6.99
C MET A 992 20.38 -23.13 -6.03
N ALA A 993 19.09 -23.45 -5.91
CA ALA A 993 18.17 -22.87 -4.93
C ALA A 993 17.31 -23.96 -4.28
N PRO A 994 16.79 -23.74 -3.05
CA PRO A 994 15.75 -24.60 -2.50
C PRO A 994 14.43 -24.37 -3.24
N SER A 995 13.56 -25.38 -3.29
CA SER A 995 12.24 -25.30 -3.94
C SER A 995 11.41 -24.10 -3.46
N SER A 996 11.52 -23.71 -2.19
CA SER A 996 10.88 -22.51 -1.59
C SER A 996 11.33 -21.19 -2.23
N LEU A 997 12.58 -21.09 -2.70
CA LEU A 997 13.13 -19.90 -3.36
C LEU A 997 13.25 -20.04 -4.88
N LYS A 998 12.73 -21.11 -5.50
CA LYS A 998 12.88 -21.35 -6.95
C LYS A 998 12.36 -20.18 -7.82
N LEU A 999 11.38 -19.43 -7.32
CA LEU A 999 10.80 -18.25 -8.00
C LEU A 999 11.47 -16.92 -7.59
N PHE A 1000 12.36 -16.92 -6.60
CA PHE A 1000 12.89 -15.69 -6.02
C PHE A 1000 13.70 -14.83 -7.01
N PRO A 1001 14.63 -15.38 -7.83
CA PRO A 1001 15.30 -14.58 -8.85
C PRO A 1001 14.36 -14.10 -9.96
N LEU A 1002 13.32 -14.88 -10.30
CA LEU A 1002 12.33 -14.52 -11.31
C LEU A 1002 11.50 -13.31 -10.86
N TYR A 1003 11.01 -13.34 -9.61
CA TYR A 1003 10.25 -12.23 -9.04
C TYR A 1003 11.11 -10.99 -8.77
N VAL A 1004 12.41 -11.13 -8.42
CA VAL A 1004 13.32 -9.97 -8.35
C VAL A 1004 13.57 -9.38 -9.74
N LEU A 1005 13.77 -10.18 -10.79
CA LEU A 1005 13.89 -9.65 -12.16
C LEU A 1005 12.61 -8.93 -12.61
N ALA A 1006 11.44 -9.50 -12.30
CA ALA A 1006 10.14 -8.87 -12.56
C ALA A 1006 10.04 -7.51 -11.85
N LEU A 1007 10.44 -7.44 -10.57
CA LEU A 1007 10.47 -6.22 -9.78
C LEU A 1007 11.45 -5.17 -10.35
N LEU A 1008 12.63 -5.59 -10.82
CA LEU A 1008 13.63 -4.73 -11.48
C LEU A 1008 13.17 -4.19 -12.86
N LYS A 1009 12.16 -4.80 -13.48
CA LYS A 1009 11.48 -4.34 -14.71
C LYS A 1009 10.16 -3.61 -14.44
N GLN A 1010 9.67 -3.61 -13.20
CA GLN A 1010 8.41 -2.96 -12.78
C GLN A 1010 8.50 -1.43 -12.91
N LYS A 1011 7.39 -0.76 -13.24
CA LYS A 1011 7.29 0.69 -13.49
C LYS A 1011 7.93 1.58 -12.40
N ALA A 1012 7.92 1.17 -11.14
CA ALA A 1012 8.61 1.85 -10.04
C ALA A 1012 10.15 1.86 -10.21
N PHE A 1013 10.76 0.71 -10.54
CA PHE A 1013 12.21 0.50 -10.46
C PHE A 1013 12.93 0.37 -11.81
N ARG A 1014 12.18 0.31 -12.92
CA ARG A 1014 12.76 0.14 -14.26
C ARG A 1014 13.63 1.32 -14.70
N THR A 1015 14.67 1.00 -15.44
CA THR A 1015 15.62 1.91 -16.10
C THR A 1015 15.66 1.61 -17.59
N GLY A 1016 16.22 2.52 -18.41
CA GLY A 1016 16.33 2.35 -19.86
C GLY A 1016 15.07 2.75 -20.64
N THR A 1017 13.91 2.18 -20.32
CA THR A 1017 12.64 2.59 -20.95
C THR A 1017 12.08 3.87 -20.30
N SER A 1018 11.61 4.79 -21.14
CA SER A 1018 11.05 6.08 -20.71
C SER A 1018 9.85 5.87 -19.78
N THR A 1019 9.83 6.60 -18.67
CA THR A 1019 8.80 6.49 -17.65
C THR A 1019 8.49 7.88 -17.10
N ARG A 1020 7.23 8.35 -17.23
CA ARG A 1020 6.80 9.63 -16.62
C ARG A 1020 6.94 9.55 -15.10
N LEU A 1021 7.23 10.68 -14.46
CA LEU A 1021 7.50 10.73 -13.02
C LEU A 1021 6.26 10.30 -12.19
N ASP A 1022 5.08 10.82 -12.50
CA ASP A 1022 3.83 10.46 -11.80
C ASP A 1022 3.47 8.98 -11.96
N ASP A 1023 3.72 8.40 -13.15
CA ASP A 1023 3.57 6.97 -13.44
C ASP A 1023 4.47 6.10 -12.54
N ARG A 1024 5.71 6.54 -12.31
CA ARG A 1024 6.67 5.86 -11.42
C ARG A 1024 6.26 6.02 -9.96
N VAL A 1025 5.87 7.22 -9.54
CA VAL A 1025 5.40 7.51 -8.19
C VAL A 1025 4.13 6.72 -7.86
N TYR A 1026 3.17 6.62 -8.80
CA TYR A 1026 1.96 5.85 -8.61
C TYR A 1026 2.27 4.35 -8.41
N ALA A 1027 3.20 3.79 -9.19
CA ALA A 1027 3.69 2.43 -8.99
C ALA A 1027 4.31 2.23 -7.59
N MET A 1028 5.10 3.19 -7.10
CA MET A 1028 5.64 3.18 -5.72
C MET A 1028 4.54 3.32 -4.65
N CYS A 1029 3.48 4.10 -4.91
CA CYS A 1029 2.33 4.22 -4.01
C CYS A 1029 1.53 2.91 -3.94
N GLN A 1030 1.35 2.23 -5.06
CA GLN A 1030 0.69 0.92 -5.12
C GLN A 1030 1.51 -0.16 -4.38
N ILE A 1031 2.84 -0.16 -4.49
CA ILE A 1031 3.71 -1.06 -3.69
C ILE A 1031 3.52 -0.83 -2.17
N LYS A 1032 3.28 0.42 -1.75
CA LYS A 1032 3.09 0.76 -0.33
C LYS A 1032 1.74 0.31 0.23
N SER A 1033 0.67 0.27 -0.57
CA SER A 1033 -0.71 0.10 -0.07
C SER A 1033 -1.45 -1.14 -0.55
N GLN A 1034 -0.97 -1.85 -1.58
CA GLN A 1034 -1.67 -3.02 -2.12
C GLN A 1034 -1.43 -4.29 -1.28
N PRO A 1035 -2.49 -5.04 -0.92
CA PRO A 1035 -2.37 -6.39 -0.38
C PRO A 1035 -1.59 -7.31 -1.32
N LEU A 1036 -0.81 -8.25 -0.76
CA LEU A 1036 0.09 -9.16 -1.48
C LEU A 1036 -0.56 -9.83 -2.71
N VAL A 1037 -1.80 -10.30 -2.57
CA VAL A 1037 -2.54 -11.01 -3.65
C VAL A 1037 -2.84 -10.12 -4.86
N HIS A 1038 -2.86 -8.79 -4.70
CA HIS A 1038 -2.98 -7.83 -5.78
C HIS A 1038 -1.61 -7.30 -6.22
N LEU A 1039 -0.72 -7.03 -5.27
CA LEU A 1039 0.64 -6.54 -5.54
C LEU A 1039 1.47 -7.53 -6.36
N MET A 1040 1.39 -8.83 -6.09
CA MET A 1040 2.11 -9.85 -6.86
C MET A 1040 1.74 -9.82 -8.35
N LYS A 1041 0.47 -9.56 -8.70
CA LYS A 1041 0.03 -9.41 -10.10
C LYS A 1041 0.57 -8.14 -10.77
N MET A 1042 0.90 -7.11 -9.99
CA MET A 1042 1.53 -5.87 -10.48
C MET A 1042 3.07 -5.96 -10.57
N ILE A 1043 3.67 -6.97 -9.93
CA ILE A 1043 5.12 -7.28 -10.01
C ILE A 1043 5.36 -8.29 -11.12
N HIS A 1044 4.66 -9.42 -11.08
CA HIS A 1044 4.70 -10.50 -12.07
C HIS A 1044 3.27 -10.78 -12.55
N PRO A 1045 2.85 -10.21 -13.70
CA PRO A 1045 1.54 -10.48 -14.29
C PRO A 1045 1.24 -11.97 -14.48
N ASN A 1046 -0.05 -12.31 -14.54
CA ASN A 1046 -0.50 -13.65 -14.88
C ASN A 1046 -0.84 -13.70 -16.38
N LEU A 1047 -0.15 -14.53 -17.16
CA LEU A 1047 -0.43 -14.75 -18.59
C LEU A 1047 -1.22 -16.05 -18.80
N TYR A 1048 -2.24 -15.99 -19.65
CA TYR A 1048 -3.16 -17.10 -19.96
C TYR A 1048 -3.38 -17.18 -21.47
N ARG A 1049 -3.52 -18.38 -22.03
CA ARG A 1049 -4.03 -18.57 -23.40
C ARG A 1049 -5.56 -18.65 -23.36
N ILE A 1050 -6.25 -17.91 -24.24
CA ILE A 1050 -7.72 -17.76 -24.21
C ILE A 1050 -8.43 -18.09 -25.53
N ASP A 1051 -7.73 -18.34 -26.63
CA ASP A 1051 -8.35 -18.82 -27.88
C ASP A 1051 -8.96 -20.22 -27.78
N ARG A 1052 -8.60 -20.99 -26.74
CA ARG A 1052 -9.02 -22.39 -26.54
C ARG A 1052 -9.41 -22.67 -25.09
N LEU A 1053 -10.31 -21.86 -24.54
CA LEU A 1053 -10.90 -22.10 -23.21
C LEU A 1053 -11.84 -23.31 -23.23
N THR A 1054 -11.70 -24.20 -22.25
CA THR A 1054 -12.48 -25.42 -22.07
C THR A 1054 -13.11 -25.47 -20.67
N ASP A 1055 -14.04 -26.41 -20.47
CA ASP A 1055 -14.64 -26.67 -19.15
C ASP A 1055 -13.80 -27.67 -18.32
N GLU A 1056 -12.79 -28.30 -18.92
CA GLU A 1056 -11.87 -29.20 -18.23
C GLU A 1056 -11.04 -28.42 -17.19
N GLY A 1057 -11.23 -28.74 -15.91
CA GLY A 1057 -10.63 -28.01 -14.79
C GLY A 1057 -11.30 -26.67 -14.47
N ALA A 1058 -12.40 -26.31 -15.14
CA ALA A 1058 -13.21 -25.15 -14.79
C ALA A 1058 -13.84 -25.29 -13.40
N VAL A 1059 -14.14 -24.17 -12.76
CA VAL A 1059 -14.77 -24.10 -11.43
C VAL A 1059 -16.17 -23.51 -11.52
N HIS A 1060 -17.09 -24.01 -10.70
CA HIS A 1060 -18.44 -23.46 -10.58
C HIS A 1060 -18.48 -22.43 -9.45
N VAL A 1061 -18.63 -21.15 -9.80
CA VAL A 1061 -18.56 -20.01 -8.85
C VAL A 1061 -19.58 -18.96 -9.27
N ASN A 1062 -20.40 -18.47 -8.35
CA ASN A 1062 -21.49 -17.51 -8.62
C ASN A 1062 -22.46 -18.03 -9.71
N ASP A 1063 -22.83 -19.31 -9.59
CA ASP A 1063 -23.78 -20.04 -10.46
C ASP A 1063 -23.46 -20.00 -11.97
N ARG A 1064 -22.17 -19.87 -12.29
CA ARG A 1064 -21.61 -19.95 -13.64
C ARG A 1064 -20.38 -20.85 -13.68
N VAL A 1065 -20.12 -21.46 -14.84
CA VAL A 1065 -18.86 -22.16 -15.13
C VAL A 1065 -17.78 -21.13 -15.46
N VAL A 1066 -16.63 -21.24 -14.79
CA VAL A 1066 -15.47 -20.36 -14.96
C VAL A 1066 -14.28 -21.20 -15.44
N PRO A 1067 -13.84 -21.05 -16.70
CA PRO A 1067 -12.63 -21.72 -17.22
C PRO A 1067 -11.38 -21.34 -16.41
N GLN A 1068 -10.52 -22.32 -16.13
CA GLN A 1068 -9.27 -22.12 -15.37
C GLN A 1068 -8.04 -22.42 -16.25
N PRO A 1069 -7.72 -21.58 -17.25
CA PRO A 1069 -6.55 -21.78 -18.10
C PRO A 1069 -5.24 -21.77 -17.28
N PRO A 1070 -4.25 -22.62 -17.61
CA PRO A 1070 -2.99 -22.68 -16.88
C PRO A 1070 -2.14 -21.43 -17.12
N LEU A 1071 -1.50 -20.95 -16.04
CA LEU A 1071 -0.53 -19.86 -16.09
C LEU A 1071 0.63 -20.17 -17.05
N GLN A 1072 0.95 -19.18 -17.88
CA GLN A 1072 2.11 -19.18 -18.76
C GLN A 1072 3.23 -18.33 -18.19
N LYS A 1073 4.47 -18.70 -18.52
CA LYS A 1073 5.68 -17.91 -18.24
C LYS A 1073 5.66 -16.58 -19.01
N LEU A 1074 6.32 -15.55 -18.48
CA LEU A 1074 6.29 -14.19 -19.03
C LEU A 1074 7.35 -13.99 -20.11
N SER A 1075 7.23 -14.76 -21.20
CA SER A 1075 8.11 -14.72 -22.36
C SER A 1075 7.32 -14.85 -23.68
N ALA A 1076 7.79 -14.15 -24.72
CA ALA A 1076 7.31 -14.29 -26.09
C ALA A 1076 7.41 -15.74 -26.62
N GLU A 1077 8.26 -16.59 -26.04
CA GLU A 1077 8.31 -18.04 -26.35
C GLU A 1077 6.95 -18.75 -26.19
N LYS A 1078 6.03 -18.21 -25.38
CA LYS A 1078 4.68 -18.77 -25.19
C LYS A 1078 3.61 -18.18 -26.10
N LEU A 1079 3.89 -17.07 -26.77
CA LEU A 1079 2.94 -16.36 -27.62
C LEU A 1079 2.86 -17.03 -29.00
N THR A 1080 2.10 -18.12 -29.09
CA THR A 1080 1.80 -18.76 -30.38
C THR A 1080 1.16 -17.74 -31.33
N ARG A 1081 1.71 -17.57 -32.53
CA ARG A 1081 1.22 -16.63 -33.56
C ARG A 1081 -0.24 -16.86 -33.99
N GLU A 1082 -0.76 -18.07 -33.75
CA GLU A 1082 -2.15 -18.48 -33.99
C GLU A 1082 -3.07 -18.37 -32.74
N GLY A 1083 -2.55 -17.91 -31.60
CA GLY A 1083 -3.32 -17.81 -30.36
C GLY A 1083 -3.75 -16.38 -29.99
N ALA A 1084 -4.62 -16.32 -28.98
CA ALA A 1084 -4.99 -15.10 -28.28
C ALA A 1084 -4.68 -15.28 -26.79
N PHE A 1085 -4.09 -14.26 -26.16
CA PHE A 1085 -3.52 -14.39 -24.82
C PHE A 1085 -3.97 -13.23 -23.92
N LEU A 1086 -4.54 -13.56 -22.76
CA LEU A 1086 -4.89 -12.59 -21.73
C LEU A 1086 -3.74 -12.44 -20.73
N MET A 1087 -3.36 -11.21 -20.42
CA MET A 1087 -2.43 -10.88 -19.35
C MET A 1087 -3.11 -10.02 -18.28
N ASP A 1088 -3.11 -10.51 -17.04
CA ASP A 1088 -3.60 -9.82 -15.84
C ASP A 1088 -2.41 -9.17 -15.10
N CYS A 1089 -2.23 -7.86 -15.29
CA CYS A 1089 -1.19 -7.06 -14.65
C CYS A 1089 -1.66 -6.41 -13.33
N GLY A 1090 -2.69 -6.97 -12.67
CA GLY A 1090 -3.25 -6.45 -11.42
C GLY A 1090 -4.19 -5.25 -11.62
N SER A 1091 -3.68 -4.14 -12.17
CA SER A 1091 -4.42 -2.89 -12.38
C SER A 1091 -4.88 -2.64 -13.83
N VAL A 1092 -4.44 -3.48 -14.77
CA VAL A 1092 -4.82 -3.44 -16.19
C VAL A 1092 -4.84 -4.86 -16.75
N PHE A 1093 -5.72 -5.13 -17.71
CA PHE A 1093 -5.76 -6.35 -18.50
C PHE A 1093 -5.38 -6.05 -19.95
N TYR A 1094 -4.61 -6.95 -20.55
CA TYR A 1094 -4.38 -6.96 -21.99
C TYR A 1094 -4.90 -8.26 -22.61
N ILE A 1095 -5.46 -8.19 -23.82
CA ILE A 1095 -5.62 -9.35 -24.70
C ILE A 1095 -4.74 -9.12 -25.92
N TRP A 1096 -3.65 -9.87 -26.05
CA TRP A 1096 -2.84 -9.88 -27.27
C TRP A 1096 -3.42 -10.86 -28.28
N VAL A 1097 -3.53 -10.41 -29.53
CA VAL A 1097 -4.02 -11.20 -30.66
C VAL A 1097 -2.90 -11.35 -31.68
N GLY A 1098 -2.46 -12.59 -31.91
CA GLY A 1098 -1.43 -12.89 -32.90
C GLY A 1098 -1.92 -12.66 -34.34
N LYS A 1099 -1.00 -12.30 -35.26
CA LYS A 1099 -1.35 -12.01 -36.66
C LYS A 1099 -1.97 -13.20 -37.40
N GLY A 1100 -1.69 -14.44 -36.96
CA GLY A 1100 -2.28 -15.67 -37.50
C GLY A 1100 -3.39 -16.25 -36.63
N CYS A 1101 -3.95 -15.49 -35.68
CA CYS A 1101 -4.96 -15.99 -34.74
C CYS A 1101 -6.19 -16.53 -35.49
N ASP A 1102 -6.72 -17.65 -35.00
CA ASP A 1102 -7.88 -18.32 -35.58
C ASP A 1102 -9.08 -17.37 -35.71
N ASN A 1103 -9.64 -17.28 -36.92
CA ASN A 1103 -10.78 -16.42 -37.18
C ASN A 1103 -12.01 -16.83 -36.35
N ASN A 1104 -12.15 -18.10 -35.94
CA ASN A 1104 -13.23 -18.50 -35.04
C ASN A 1104 -13.17 -17.75 -33.69
N PHE A 1105 -11.98 -17.43 -33.16
CA PHE A 1105 -11.88 -16.59 -31.96
C PHE A 1105 -12.19 -15.12 -32.26
N ILE A 1106 -11.75 -14.63 -33.43
CA ILE A 1106 -11.92 -13.22 -33.82
C ILE A 1106 -13.40 -12.91 -34.12
N GLU A 1107 -14.12 -13.85 -34.74
CA GLU A 1107 -15.55 -13.73 -35.03
C GLU A 1107 -16.38 -13.95 -33.76
N ASP A 1108 -16.27 -15.11 -33.11
CA ASP A 1108 -17.13 -15.44 -31.97
C ASP A 1108 -16.86 -14.62 -30.71
N VAL A 1109 -15.62 -14.17 -30.46
CA VAL A 1109 -15.23 -13.50 -29.19
C VAL A 1109 -14.97 -12.00 -29.37
N LEU A 1110 -14.42 -11.58 -30.52
CA LEU A 1110 -14.15 -10.17 -30.78
C LEU A 1110 -15.22 -9.50 -31.66
N GLY A 1111 -16.08 -10.26 -32.35
CA GLY A 1111 -17.13 -9.72 -33.21
C GLY A 1111 -16.65 -9.19 -34.57
N TYR A 1112 -15.54 -9.71 -35.09
CA TYR A 1112 -14.90 -9.24 -36.32
C TYR A 1112 -14.56 -10.40 -37.27
N THR A 1113 -14.72 -10.22 -38.58
CA THR A 1113 -14.56 -11.30 -39.58
C THR A 1113 -13.13 -11.83 -39.70
N ASN A 1114 -12.11 -11.03 -39.35
CA ASN A 1114 -10.69 -11.42 -39.43
C ASN A 1114 -9.77 -10.43 -38.68
N PHE A 1115 -8.50 -10.82 -38.52
CA PHE A 1115 -7.46 -10.01 -37.87
C PHE A 1115 -7.34 -8.58 -38.41
N ALA A 1116 -7.48 -8.35 -39.73
CA ALA A 1116 -7.35 -7.01 -40.30
C ALA A 1116 -8.46 -6.08 -39.77
N SER A 1117 -9.71 -6.57 -39.73
CA SER A 1117 -10.89 -5.80 -39.30
C SER A 1117 -10.95 -5.39 -37.82
N ILE A 1118 -10.16 -6.01 -36.93
CA ILE A 1118 -10.11 -5.63 -35.50
C ILE A 1118 -9.59 -4.17 -35.34
N PRO A 1119 -10.28 -3.27 -34.61
CA PRO A 1119 -9.82 -1.90 -34.37
C PRO A 1119 -8.69 -1.81 -33.32
N GLN A 1120 -7.76 -0.85 -33.50
CA GLN A 1120 -6.54 -0.73 -32.67
C GLN A 1120 -6.73 -0.19 -31.24
N LYS A 1121 -7.92 0.32 -30.90
CA LYS A 1121 -8.22 1.00 -29.62
C LYS A 1121 -9.41 0.37 -28.88
N MET A 1122 -9.67 -0.91 -29.12
CA MET A 1122 -10.74 -1.67 -28.48
C MET A 1122 -10.45 -1.91 -27.00
N THR A 1123 -11.39 -1.54 -26.12
CA THR A 1123 -11.25 -1.58 -24.65
C THR A 1123 -12.27 -2.46 -23.93
N HIS A 1124 -13.15 -3.12 -24.67
CA HIS A 1124 -14.22 -3.98 -24.17
C HIS A 1124 -14.30 -5.23 -25.06
N LEU A 1125 -14.81 -6.35 -24.53
CA LEU A 1125 -15.29 -7.45 -25.37
C LEU A 1125 -16.78 -7.24 -25.67
N PRO A 1126 -17.26 -7.59 -26.88
CA PRO A 1126 -18.69 -7.59 -27.16
C PRO A 1126 -19.42 -8.71 -26.40
N GLU A 1127 -20.66 -8.43 -26.01
CA GLU A 1127 -21.59 -9.41 -25.45
C GLU A 1127 -22.22 -10.20 -26.60
N LEU A 1128 -21.54 -11.27 -27.01
CA LEU A 1128 -21.98 -12.15 -28.09
C LEU A 1128 -22.60 -13.44 -27.53
N ASP A 1129 -23.64 -13.92 -28.21
CA ASP A 1129 -24.32 -15.19 -27.94
C ASP A 1129 -23.53 -16.36 -28.55
N THR A 1130 -22.30 -16.55 -28.05
CA THR A 1130 -21.40 -17.62 -28.45
C THR A 1130 -20.75 -18.24 -27.21
N LEU A 1131 -20.56 -19.56 -27.23
CA LEU A 1131 -19.99 -20.31 -26.11
C LEU A 1131 -18.54 -19.90 -25.78
N SER A 1132 -17.79 -19.44 -26.79
CA SER A 1132 -16.43 -18.92 -26.63
C SER A 1132 -16.42 -17.50 -26.06
N SER A 1133 -17.36 -16.62 -26.45
CA SER A 1133 -17.54 -15.30 -25.80
C SER A 1133 -17.98 -15.47 -24.34
N GLU A 1134 -18.95 -16.34 -24.07
CA GLU A 1134 -19.41 -16.63 -22.71
C GLU A 1134 -18.24 -17.11 -21.82
N ARG A 1135 -17.46 -18.10 -22.26
CA ARG A 1135 -16.27 -18.58 -21.53
C ARG A 1135 -15.25 -17.47 -21.28
N ALA A 1136 -14.95 -16.64 -22.28
CA ALA A 1136 -14.00 -15.53 -22.16
C ALA A 1136 -14.52 -14.45 -21.18
N ARG A 1137 -15.80 -14.07 -21.29
CA ARG A 1137 -16.47 -13.09 -20.41
C ARG A 1137 -16.59 -13.61 -18.98
N SER A 1138 -16.93 -14.89 -18.77
CA SER A 1138 -16.97 -15.54 -17.46
C SER A 1138 -15.61 -15.53 -16.76
N PHE A 1139 -14.54 -15.92 -17.47
CA PHE A 1139 -13.17 -15.89 -16.94
C PHE A 1139 -12.71 -14.48 -16.59
N ILE A 1140 -12.94 -13.50 -17.48
CA ILE A 1140 -12.62 -12.08 -17.22
C ILE A 1140 -13.42 -11.52 -16.04
N THR A 1141 -14.69 -11.92 -15.89
CA THR A 1141 -15.53 -11.50 -14.77
C THR A 1141 -15.04 -12.09 -13.45
N TRP A 1142 -14.65 -13.37 -13.42
CA TRP A 1142 -13.99 -13.97 -12.25
C TRP A 1142 -12.68 -13.25 -11.88
N LEU A 1143 -11.85 -12.90 -12.88
CA LEU A 1143 -10.65 -12.09 -12.65
C LEU A 1143 -10.98 -10.70 -12.07
N ARG A 1144 -12.13 -10.10 -12.41
CA ARG A 1144 -12.60 -8.81 -11.84
C ARG A 1144 -13.12 -8.98 -10.42
N ASP A 1145 -14.03 -9.93 -10.20
CA ASP A 1145 -14.63 -10.25 -8.90
C ASP A 1145 -13.58 -10.55 -7.81
N SER A 1146 -12.41 -11.05 -8.20
CA SER A 1146 -11.29 -11.36 -7.30
C SER A 1146 -10.52 -10.14 -6.73
N ARG A 1147 -10.94 -8.89 -6.98
CA ARG A 1147 -10.22 -7.68 -6.53
C ARG A 1147 -11.15 -6.46 -6.38
N PRO A 1148 -10.76 -5.41 -5.61
CA PRO A 1148 -11.65 -4.28 -5.34
C PRO A 1148 -11.68 -3.19 -6.43
N LEU A 1149 -10.64 -3.05 -7.25
CA LEU A 1149 -10.55 -2.03 -8.32
C LEU A 1149 -10.81 -2.65 -9.70
N SER A 1150 -11.35 -1.88 -10.63
CA SER A 1150 -11.64 -2.34 -12.00
C SER A 1150 -10.43 -2.17 -12.94
N PRO A 1151 -9.82 -3.24 -13.46
CA PRO A 1151 -8.79 -3.11 -14.49
C PRO A 1151 -9.40 -2.64 -15.81
N ILE A 1152 -8.79 -1.66 -16.48
CA ILE A 1152 -9.12 -1.39 -17.88
C ILE A 1152 -8.66 -2.59 -18.71
N LEU A 1153 -9.44 -2.95 -19.74
CA LEU A 1153 -9.05 -3.94 -20.73
C LEU A 1153 -8.53 -3.24 -21.99
N HIS A 1154 -7.47 -3.78 -22.60
CA HIS A 1154 -6.93 -3.32 -23.88
C HIS A 1154 -6.72 -4.52 -24.82
N ILE A 1155 -7.32 -4.51 -26.01
CA ILE A 1155 -7.04 -5.50 -27.04
C ILE A 1155 -5.88 -4.99 -27.90
N VAL A 1156 -4.84 -5.81 -28.05
CA VAL A 1156 -3.55 -5.43 -28.65
C VAL A 1156 -3.25 -6.36 -29.84
N LYS A 1157 -3.30 -5.80 -31.04
CA LYS A 1157 -2.90 -6.50 -32.28
C LYS A 1157 -1.38 -6.56 -32.39
N ASP A 1158 -0.85 -7.63 -32.98
CA ASP A 1158 0.58 -7.82 -33.23
C ASP A 1158 1.25 -6.70 -34.06
N GLU A 1159 0.48 -6.00 -34.89
CA GLU A 1159 0.93 -4.87 -35.72
C GLU A 1159 0.61 -3.48 -35.11
N SER A 1160 0.06 -3.44 -33.89
CA SER A 1160 -0.33 -2.17 -33.23
C SER A 1160 0.88 -1.49 -32.57
N PRO A 1161 0.99 -0.15 -32.59
CA PRO A 1161 1.98 0.57 -31.77
C PRO A 1161 1.78 0.30 -30.26
N ALA A 1162 0.58 -0.11 -29.83
CA ALA A 1162 0.31 -0.52 -28.45
C ALA A 1162 1.00 -1.86 -28.05
N LYS A 1163 1.59 -2.60 -28.99
CA LYS A 1163 2.36 -3.83 -28.73
C LYS A 1163 3.47 -3.61 -27.71
N ALA A 1164 4.10 -2.43 -27.71
CA ALA A 1164 5.14 -2.10 -26.74
C ALA A 1164 4.65 -2.21 -25.28
N GLU A 1165 3.42 -1.78 -24.97
CA GLU A 1165 2.87 -1.83 -23.61
C GLU A 1165 2.63 -3.26 -23.13
N PHE A 1166 2.29 -4.18 -24.03
CA PHE A 1166 2.18 -5.61 -23.72
C PHE A 1166 3.57 -6.27 -23.54
N PHE A 1167 4.48 -6.04 -24.48
CA PHE A 1167 5.80 -6.69 -24.48
C PHE A 1167 6.71 -6.20 -23.34
N GLN A 1168 6.50 -4.98 -22.81
CA GLN A 1168 7.13 -4.51 -21.57
C GLN A 1168 6.85 -5.39 -20.34
N HIS A 1169 5.78 -6.20 -20.35
CA HIS A 1169 5.42 -7.12 -19.27
C HIS A 1169 5.96 -8.56 -19.45
N LEU A 1170 6.62 -8.87 -20.58
CA LEU A 1170 7.26 -10.17 -20.80
C LEU A 1170 8.64 -10.20 -20.12
N ILE A 1171 8.63 -10.20 -18.78
CA ILE A 1171 9.82 -9.93 -17.95
C ILE A 1171 10.91 -11.01 -18.00
N GLU A 1172 10.66 -12.19 -18.58
CA GLU A 1172 11.71 -13.19 -18.82
C GLU A 1172 12.56 -12.86 -20.06
N ASP A 1173 12.03 -12.07 -21.00
CA ASP A 1173 12.73 -11.73 -22.25
C ASP A 1173 13.76 -10.61 -22.05
N ARG A 1174 14.77 -10.57 -22.92
CA ARG A 1174 15.75 -9.46 -22.96
C ARG A 1174 15.10 -8.21 -23.53
N THR A 1175 15.39 -7.06 -22.93
CA THR A 1175 15.03 -5.74 -23.46
C THR A 1175 16.27 -4.84 -23.60
N GLU A 1176 16.12 -3.69 -24.25
CA GLU A 1176 17.21 -2.79 -24.67
C GLU A 1176 18.31 -2.56 -23.62
N ALA A 1177 17.92 -2.39 -22.35
CA ALA A 1177 18.82 -2.14 -21.22
C ALA A 1177 18.52 -3.00 -19.98
N ALA A 1178 17.87 -4.17 -20.13
CA ALA A 1178 17.66 -5.10 -19.03
C ALA A 1178 17.74 -6.57 -19.46
N PHE A 1179 18.44 -7.37 -18.64
CA PHE A 1179 18.67 -8.80 -18.83
C PHE A 1179 17.40 -9.61 -19.09
N SER A 1180 17.50 -10.65 -19.93
CA SER A 1180 16.61 -11.81 -19.88
C SER A 1180 16.75 -12.57 -18.56
N TYR A 1181 15.83 -13.51 -18.28
CA TYR A 1181 15.92 -14.38 -17.11
C TYR A 1181 17.22 -15.19 -17.08
N TYR A 1182 17.64 -15.75 -18.23
CA TYR A 1182 18.89 -16.51 -18.33
C TYR A 1182 20.13 -15.63 -18.07
N GLU A 1183 20.20 -14.44 -18.66
CA GLU A 1183 21.30 -13.49 -18.41
C GLU A 1183 21.32 -13.03 -16.93
N PHE A 1184 20.15 -12.87 -16.29
CA PHE A 1184 20.07 -12.51 -14.88
C PHE A 1184 20.55 -13.63 -13.96
N LEU A 1185 20.17 -14.89 -14.21
CA LEU A 1185 20.71 -16.03 -13.45
C LEU A 1185 22.23 -16.16 -13.62
N LEU A 1186 22.75 -15.98 -14.83
CA LEU A 1186 24.19 -15.97 -15.08
C LEU A 1186 24.89 -14.81 -14.35
N HIS A 1187 24.28 -13.62 -14.31
CA HIS A 1187 24.80 -12.50 -13.52
C HIS A 1187 24.83 -12.82 -12.02
N VAL A 1188 23.75 -13.37 -11.45
CA VAL A 1188 23.70 -13.80 -10.04
C VAL A 1188 24.78 -14.83 -9.76
N GLN A 1189 24.95 -15.85 -10.61
CA GLN A 1189 26.00 -16.85 -10.48
C GLN A 1189 27.41 -16.21 -10.53
N GLN A 1190 27.65 -15.23 -11.41
CA GLN A 1190 28.90 -14.48 -11.49
C GLN A 1190 29.20 -13.63 -10.25
N GLN A 1191 28.21 -13.20 -9.47
CA GLN A 1191 28.45 -12.50 -8.20
C GLN A 1191 28.66 -13.49 -7.04
N ILE A 1192 28.00 -14.65 -7.05
CA ILE A 1192 28.17 -15.71 -6.03
C ILE A 1192 29.54 -16.40 -6.14
N CYS A 1193 30.15 -16.42 -7.33
CA CYS A 1193 31.48 -17.00 -7.58
C CYS A 1193 32.65 -16.01 -7.44
N LYS A 1194 32.47 -14.87 -6.76
CA LYS A 1194 33.51 -13.88 -6.44
C LYS A 1194 33.85 -13.89 -4.94
#